data_AF-A0ABD0MAU6-F1
#
_entry.id   AF-A0ABD0MAU6-F1
#
_cell.length_a   1.000
_cell.length_b   1.000
_cell.length_c   1.000
_cell.angle_alpha   90.00
_cell.angle_beta   90.00
_cell.angle_gamma   90.00
#
_symmetry.space_group_name_H-M   'P 1'
#
loop_
_entity.id
_entity.type
_entity.pdbx_description
1 polymer ?
#
loop_
_entity_poly.entity_id
_entity_poly.type
_entity_poly.pdbx_seq_one_letter_code
_entity_poly.pdbx_strand_id
1 'polypeptide(L)'
;MTQPKHILSIFLPCLLSCLPGARAFSSGVRDINSVCTDMIPGHNLSPQTREAPYTVQVLPSSDFLPGDSIKVVVASDAPFKGFLLTALSTDDGLPIGTAVITDSAQSKLVCSDGATATHTSSAEKSEVSINWVAPDDIAPGSSVIFRATVVMNYQTFWTNIDSVQITAKAPPTTPAPLTPPTSATTLSAPQSSTTTPTGSVVLPPGSALPPATTPTKFDQYLREVPECGQTLGCFNDCSSGPCTFAITWQDLGDGLSMTMTFRLPPSDKIDVEYWIAVGFSKDTEMGDDSVTECTIEGDTVLVKQSYNDGLFNSYLDNKHAALSEMSGGVVDGILHCKFKRQKYYEVDPLVFDLNDDYYLMVASGEAMNGNKFPHTTHPVVSEGVIDLQGNKMKTDLKDPQCSRTKGCIHDCDNGPCSYMITWRDTGDDLLMTMTFRLPGSGGDHWIAIGFSKDMHMGDDSVTECISKGGEVFVKQSFNDGLSNFYLEDKQAGIKGMRGSVTDGVMRCEFTRQKKYPDDPKVFDLNMDFYLLVATGEAVNGEKLPHTSEPTESMKVIDLQTYVDVSGKEPKRSAFIYVHGILMIVAWVLFTSIGITTAKYGKPMWPKFKPFGDNIWFHFHRTVMALTAVFTLLGIILMAVECEGYCKLPNDVLGKTYWPLHPPLGIFVLLLTLANPIMAFFRPGPKAANRHVFNWMHWGVGVLAWILASLTMFIGLDLQRTHAPPEAVHVMLVWGVYHILFIVAMEILPRPLARCFEVVVQSTVKRGKVYDLERVRKDNDGYIADETSTDGTVTATRINDTSSVPSSDVTANKLPAKVNKEMSRDIRVEEKGKRNGYVLWTGVTVREPDQLKLPYSAGLWTDAIVISNDHVTEPDGDRTDTKV
;
A
#
# COMPACT_ATOMS: atom_id res chain seq x y z
N MET A 1 8.87 -0.01 43.22
CA MET A 1 10.35 -0.03 43.06
C MET A 1 10.70 0.77 41.81
N THR A 2 11.81 1.53 41.85
CA THR A 2 12.53 2.23 40.74
C THR A 2 11.78 2.54 39.41
N GLN A 3 11.65 3.83 39.10
CA GLN A 3 11.10 4.38 37.86
C GLN A 3 11.84 3.90 36.58
N PRO A 4 11.14 3.62 35.46
CA PRO A 4 11.73 3.04 34.25
C PRO A 4 12.65 3.99 33.45
N LYS A 5 12.61 5.30 33.74
CA LYS A 5 13.35 6.34 32.98
C LYS A 5 14.88 6.13 32.98
N HIS A 6 15.45 5.45 33.98
CA HIS A 6 16.90 5.23 34.07
C HIS A 6 17.43 4.04 33.25
N ILE A 7 16.57 3.07 32.90
CA ILE A 7 17.00 1.92 32.08
C ILE A 7 17.27 2.37 30.65
N LEU A 8 16.40 3.24 30.10
CA LEU A 8 16.51 3.74 28.73
C LEU A 8 17.82 4.51 28.49
N SER A 9 18.26 5.34 29.45
CA SER A 9 19.47 6.15 29.33
C SER A 9 20.79 5.35 29.36
N ILE A 10 20.79 4.14 29.92
CA ILE A 10 22.00 3.30 30.01
C ILE A 10 22.17 2.43 28.76
N PHE A 11 21.07 1.90 28.21
CA PHE A 11 21.12 1.05 27.02
C PHE A 11 21.27 1.82 25.71
N LEU A 12 20.70 3.02 25.58
CA LEU A 12 20.75 3.81 24.35
C LEU A 12 22.18 4.09 23.82
N PRO A 13 23.16 4.59 24.61
CA PRO A 13 24.52 4.81 24.10
C PRO A 13 25.24 3.49 23.76
N CYS A 14 24.93 2.39 24.45
CA CYS A 14 25.48 1.08 24.14
C CYS A 14 24.92 0.54 22.80
N LEU A 15 23.64 0.80 22.53
CA LEU A 15 22.95 0.41 21.28
C LEU A 15 23.48 1.18 20.06
N LEU A 16 23.70 2.50 20.20
CA LEU A 16 24.30 3.32 19.14
C LEU A 16 25.75 2.92 18.82
N SER A 17 26.51 2.39 19.80
CA SER A 17 27.90 1.96 19.58
C SER A 17 28.06 0.69 18.72
N CYS A 18 26.99 -0.08 18.52
CA CYS A 18 27.02 -1.34 17.77
C CYS A 18 26.58 -1.24 16.30
N LEU A 19 26.12 -0.08 15.85
CA LEU A 19 25.77 0.16 14.45
C LEU A 19 26.99 0.67 13.68
N PRO A 20 27.59 -0.11 12.75
CA PRO A 20 28.39 0.52 11.69
C PRO A 20 27.45 1.42 10.90
N GLY A 21 27.78 2.71 10.79
CA GLY A 21 26.89 3.74 10.27
C GLY A 21 26.45 3.51 8.82
N ALA A 22 25.39 2.74 8.63
CA ALA A 22 24.68 2.62 7.37
C ALA A 22 23.88 3.90 7.15
N ARG A 23 24.42 4.81 6.33
CA ARG A 23 23.64 5.92 5.77
C ARG A 23 22.61 5.33 4.82
N ALA A 24 21.39 5.10 5.32
CA ALA A 24 20.24 4.84 4.48
C ALA A 24 19.89 6.13 3.74
N PHE A 25 20.02 6.13 2.41
CA PHE A 25 19.58 7.26 1.60
C PHE A 25 18.05 7.23 1.47
N SER A 26 17.38 8.19 2.09
CA SER A 26 15.92 8.39 1.97
C SER A 26 15.53 9.22 0.72
N SER A 27 16.31 9.10 -0.34
CA SER A 27 16.11 9.78 -1.62
C SER A 27 16.06 8.73 -2.73
N GLY A 28 14.92 8.62 -3.41
CA GLY A 28 14.66 7.63 -4.45
C GLY A 28 15.39 7.87 -5.78
N VAL A 29 16.71 8.01 -5.73
CA VAL A 29 17.59 8.14 -6.91
C VAL A 29 18.87 7.35 -6.63
N ARG A 30 19.27 6.48 -7.56
CA ARG A 30 20.43 5.58 -7.37
C ARG A 30 21.79 6.25 -7.60
N ASP A 31 21.80 7.37 -8.32
CA ASP A 31 22.95 8.27 -8.44
C ASP A 31 22.42 9.70 -8.62
N ILE A 32 22.50 10.52 -7.58
CA ILE A 32 21.78 11.81 -7.55
C ILE A 32 22.35 12.80 -8.57
N ASN A 33 23.63 12.65 -8.94
CA ASN A 33 24.32 13.55 -9.85
C ASN A 33 23.94 13.33 -11.32
N SER A 34 23.52 12.12 -11.71
CA SER A 34 23.08 11.88 -13.10
C SER A 34 21.74 12.56 -13.38
N VAL A 35 20.80 12.45 -12.44
CA VAL A 35 19.44 13.03 -12.54
C VAL A 35 19.45 14.55 -12.59
N CYS A 36 20.42 15.20 -11.93
CA CYS A 36 20.67 16.64 -12.05
C CYS A 36 21.15 17.07 -13.45
N THR A 37 21.64 16.13 -14.26
CA THR A 37 22.22 16.39 -15.60
C THR A 37 21.27 15.98 -16.72
N ASP A 38 20.66 14.80 -16.63
CA ASP A 38 19.74 14.27 -17.65
C ASP A 38 18.27 14.63 -17.41
N MET A 39 17.90 15.07 -16.20
CA MET A 39 16.52 15.33 -15.76
C MET A 39 15.58 14.11 -15.88
N ILE A 40 16.11 12.88 -15.95
CA ILE A 40 15.36 11.62 -16.13
C ILE A 40 15.22 10.89 -14.78
N PRO A 41 14.03 10.35 -14.42
CA PRO A 41 13.87 9.50 -13.25
C PRO A 41 14.74 8.24 -13.31
N GLY A 42 15.50 7.99 -12.23
CA GLY A 42 16.59 6.99 -12.17
C GLY A 42 16.18 5.50 -12.15
N HIS A 43 15.27 5.08 -13.03
CA HIS A 43 14.76 3.71 -13.16
C HIS A 43 14.72 3.16 -14.59
N ASN A 44 15.57 3.67 -15.50
CA ASN A 44 15.78 3.16 -16.87
C ASN A 44 14.48 3.00 -17.71
N LEU A 45 13.54 3.93 -17.59
CA LEU A 45 12.39 4.03 -18.49
C LEU A 45 12.56 5.28 -19.38
N SER A 46 11.95 5.27 -20.56
CA SER A 46 11.95 6.41 -21.49
C SER A 46 10.80 7.37 -21.20
N PRO A 47 10.98 8.69 -21.38
CA PRO A 47 9.89 9.66 -21.27
C PRO A 47 8.83 9.44 -22.34
N GLN A 48 7.61 9.90 -22.06
CA GLN A 48 6.51 9.88 -23.01
C GLN A 48 6.79 10.80 -24.22
N THR A 49 6.38 10.36 -25.41
CA THR A 49 6.58 11.10 -26.68
C THR A 49 5.39 11.96 -27.09
N ARG A 50 4.25 11.83 -26.40
CA ARG A 50 3.09 12.73 -26.55
C ARG A 50 3.32 14.02 -25.77
N GLU A 51 2.65 15.09 -26.17
CA GLU A 51 2.67 16.38 -25.47
C GLU A 51 2.32 16.22 -23.98
N ALA A 52 2.94 17.03 -23.13
CA ALA A 52 2.80 16.93 -21.69
C ALA A 52 1.53 17.67 -21.21
N PRO A 53 0.65 17.05 -20.40
CA PRO A 53 -0.52 17.72 -19.83
C PRO A 53 -0.17 18.65 -18.64
N TYR A 54 1.04 19.21 -18.64
CA TYR A 54 1.65 19.91 -17.51
C TYR A 54 2.23 21.24 -17.99
N THR A 55 2.04 22.31 -17.22
CA THR A 55 2.55 23.65 -17.57
C THR A 55 3.48 24.20 -16.48
N VAL A 56 4.53 24.91 -16.88
CA VAL A 56 5.42 25.64 -15.98
C VAL A 56 5.16 27.13 -16.12
N GLN A 57 4.52 27.71 -15.12
CA GLN A 57 4.11 29.12 -15.08
C GLN A 57 5.09 29.94 -14.24
N VAL A 58 5.39 31.16 -14.70
CA VAL A 58 6.33 32.08 -14.06
C VAL A 58 5.59 33.36 -13.69
N LEU A 59 5.65 33.74 -12.41
CA LEU A 59 4.86 34.83 -11.85
C LEU A 59 5.79 35.82 -11.10
N PRO A 60 5.95 37.07 -11.60
CA PRO A 60 5.43 37.59 -12.87
C PRO A 60 6.19 37.06 -14.10
N SER A 61 5.54 36.96 -15.25
CA SER A 61 6.13 36.53 -16.53
C SER A 61 6.86 37.67 -17.27
N SER A 62 7.56 38.53 -16.52
CA SER A 62 8.23 39.74 -17.03
C SER A 62 9.71 39.73 -16.69
N ASP A 63 10.48 40.61 -17.33
CA ASP A 63 11.89 40.82 -17.01
C ASP A 63 12.10 41.12 -15.51
N PHE A 64 13.22 40.64 -14.96
CA PHE A 64 13.55 40.66 -13.54
C PHE A 64 14.86 41.42 -13.27
N LEU A 65 15.12 41.77 -12.01
CA LEU A 65 16.36 42.38 -11.54
C LEU A 65 17.22 41.38 -10.74
N PRO A 66 18.55 41.60 -10.61
CA PRO A 66 19.40 40.83 -9.70
C PRO A 66 18.82 40.85 -8.27
N GLY A 67 18.74 39.68 -7.63
CA GLY A 67 18.15 39.50 -6.30
C GLY A 67 16.61 39.37 -6.25
N ASP A 68 15.88 39.50 -7.37
CA ASP A 68 14.42 39.32 -7.39
C ASP A 68 14.01 37.87 -7.04
N SER A 69 12.89 37.74 -6.31
CA SER A 69 12.27 36.45 -5.96
C SER A 69 11.02 36.21 -6.82
N ILE A 70 11.10 35.29 -7.77
CA ILE A 70 10.06 34.96 -8.76
C ILE A 70 9.34 33.67 -8.35
N LYS A 71 8.00 33.64 -8.36
CA LYS A 71 7.25 32.41 -8.07
C LYS A 71 7.16 31.57 -9.34
N VAL A 72 7.59 30.32 -9.27
CA VAL A 72 7.49 29.32 -10.35
C VAL A 72 6.49 28.25 -9.93
N VAL A 73 5.57 27.89 -10.81
CA VAL A 73 4.46 26.98 -10.53
C VAL A 73 4.42 25.89 -11.59
N VAL A 74 4.38 24.63 -11.16
CA VAL A 74 4.07 23.49 -12.04
C VAL A 74 2.62 23.11 -11.78
N ALA A 75 1.76 23.35 -12.76
CA ALA A 75 0.30 23.19 -12.67
C ALA A 75 -0.23 22.23 -13.73
N SER A 76 -1.34 21.58 -13.41
CA SER A 76 -1.94 20.52 -14.22
C SER A 76 -3.45 20.40 -13.97
N ASP A 77 -4.19 20.01 -15.01
CA ASP A 77 -5.57 19.55 -14.88
C ASP A 77 -5.65 18.08 -14.39
N ALA A 78 -4.53 17.34 -14.42
CA ALA A 78 -4.42 15.95 -13.97
C ALA A 78 -3.39 15.77 -12.84
N PRO A 79 -3.67 14.97 -11.79
CA PRO A 79 -2.76 14.80 -10.66
C PRO A 79 -1.43 14.12 -11.05
N PHE A 80 -0.33 14.60 -10.47
CA PHE A 80 1.01 14.02 -10.60
C PHE A 80 1.60 13.66 -9.24
N LYS A 81 2.49 12.64 -9.21
CA LYS A 81 3.06 12.09 -7.97
C LYS A 81 4.47 12.61 -7.69
N GLY A 82 5.23 12.92 -8.74
CA GLY A 82 6.59 13.45 -8.61
C GLY A 82 6.89 14.54 -9.62
N PHE A 83 7.85 15.39 -9.28
CA PHE A 83 8.41 16.38 -10.19
C PHE A 83 9.91 16.58 -9.93
N LEU A 84 10.59 17.17 -10.90
CA LEU A 84 11.93 17.74 -10.81
C LEU A 84 11.88 19.08 -11.57
N LEU A 85 12.29 20.18 -10.95
CA LEU A 85 12.19 21.53 -11.51
C LEU A 85 13.52 22.24 -11.29
N THR A 86 14.09 22.80 -12.36
CA THR A 86 15.36 23.54 -12.31
C THR A 86 15.30 24.81 -13.17
N ALA A 87 16.11 25.80 -12.81
CA ALA A 87 16.22 27.07 -13.54
C ALA A 87 17.53 27.06 -14.35
N LEU A 88 17.44 27.19 -15.67
CA LEU A 88 18.57 27.08 -16.59
C LEU A 88 18.85 28.42 -17.26
N SER A 89 20.12 28.79 -17.36
CA SER A 89 20.59 29.84 -18.26
C SER A 89 20.40 29.38 -19.71
N THR A 90 19.85 30.25 -20.57
CA THR A 90 19.66 29.90 -22.00
C THR A 90 20.93 30.02 -22.83
N ASP A 91 22.01 30.58 -22.27
CA ASP A 91 23.27 30.85 -22.97
C ASP A 91 24.21 29.63 -22.96
N ASP A 92 24.21 28.87 -21.86
CA ASP A 92 25.08 27.71 -21.63
C ASP A 92 24.33 26.44 -21.17
N GLY A 93 23.03 26.55 -20.85
CA GLY A 93 22.21 25.43 -20.37
C GLY A 93 22.50 25.01 -18.93
N LEU A 94 23.25 25.80 -18.15
CA LEU A 94 23.63 25.45 -16.79
C LEU A 94 22.60 25.94 -15.75
N PRO A 95 22.46 25.24 -14.59
CA PRO A 95 21.62 25.71 -13.48
C PRO A 95 22.06 27.08 -12.95
N ILE A 96 21.10 27.98 -12.74
CA ILE A 96 21.34 29.37 -12.34
C ILE A 96 20.37 29.82 -11.22
N GLY A 97 20.85 30.69 -10.33
CA GLY A 97 20.07 31.24 -9.20
C GLY A 97 19.91 30.27 -8.03
N THR A 98 18.94 30.53 -7.16
CA THR A 98 18.69 29.71 -5.97
C THR A 98 17.20 29.45 -5.79
N ALA A 99 16.83 28.18 -5.67
CA ALA A 99 15.46 27.77 -5.38
C ALA A 99 15.19 27.82 -3.86
N VAL A 100 14.05 28.40 -3.50
CA VAL A 100 13.53 28.51 -2.14
C VAL A 100 12.20 27.76 -2.09
N ILE A 101 12.15 26.74 -1.24
CA ILE A 101 10.98 25.89 -1.06
C ILE A 101 9.87 26.66 -0.34
N THR A 102 8.69 26.76 -0.97
CA THR A 102 7.50 27.39 -0.38
C THR A 102 6.71 26.42 0.52
N ASP A 103 6.69 25.13 0.18
CA ASP A 103 6.08 24.07 0.98
C ASP A 103 7.05 22.89 1.16
N SER A 104 7.61 22.77 2.38
CA SER A 104 8.52 21.69 2.78
C SER A 104 7.84 20.34 3.02
N ALA A 105 6.50 20.29 3.07
CA ALA A 105 5.76 19.03 3.15
C ALA A 105 5.66 18.35 1.78
N GLN A 106 5.67 19.12 0.67
CA GLN A 106 5.55 18.62 -0.71
C GLN A 106 6.87 18.65 -1.50
N SER A 107 7.78 19.57 -1.16
CA SER A 107 8.96 19.89 -1.97
C SER A 107 10.25 19.96 -1.14
N LYS A 108 11.39 19.64 -1.77
CA LYS A 108 12.73 19.72 -1.18
C LYS A 108 13.75 20.09 -2.26
N LEU A 109 14.85 20.72 -1.86
CA LEU A 109 15.99 20.91 -2.76
C LEU A 109 16.73 19.58 -2.97
N VAL A 110 17.26 19.42 -4.19
CA VAL A 110 18.11 18.32 -4.62
C VAL A 110 19.25 18.90 -5.45
N CYS A 111 20.26 18.09 -5.77
CA CYS A 111 21.49 18.54 -6.43
C CYS A 111 22.35 19.45 -5.53
N SER A 112 23.63 19.61 -5.88
CA SER A 112 24.55 20.55 -5.21
C SER A 112 24.52 21.94 -5.84
N ASP A 113 23.60 22.19 -6.77
CA ASP A 113 23.43 23.45 -7.49
C ASP A 113 22.65 24.51 -6.68
N GLY A 114 21.81 24.10 -5.72
CA GLY A 114 20.91 25.00 -4.99
C GLY A 114 19.74 25.55 -5.82
N ALA A 115 19.61 25.15 -7.08
CA ALA A 115 18.62 25.62 -8.05
C ALA A 115 17.56 24.55 -8.40
N THR A 116 17.84 23.27 -8.13
CA THR A 116 16.94 22.17 -8.48
C THR A 116 16.06 21.73 -7.31
N ALA A 117 14.74 21.67 -7.53
CA ALA A 117 13.74 21.23 -6.57
C ALA A 117 13.05 19.93 -7.00
N THR A 118 12.65 19.09 -6.05
CA THR A 118 11.91 17.84 -6.29
C THR A 118 10.94 17.54 -5.16
N HIS A 119 10.12 16.50 -5.34
CA HIS A 119 9.11 16.07 -4.38
C HIS A 119 9.68 15.40 -3.12
N THR A 120 8.97 15.56 -2.00
CA THR A 120 9.23 14.88 -0.71
C THR A 120 8.54 13.51 -0.61
N SER A 121 7.33 13.40 -1.14
CA SER A 121 6.44 12.23 -1.05
C SER A 121 5.74 11.94 -2.38
N SER A 122 5.28 10.70 -2.58
CA SER A 122 4.52 10.26 -3.75
C SER A 122 3.01 10.52 -3.65
N ALA A 123 2.57 11.36 -2.70
CA ALA A 123 1.18 11.82 -2.65
C ALA A 123 0.81 12.57 -3.94
N GLU A 124 -0.46 12.54 -4.33
CA GLU A 124 -0.93 13.21 -5.54
C GLU A 124 -0.99 14.73 -5.36
N LYS A 125 -0.64 15.46 -6.42
CA LYS A 125 -0.48 16.91 -6.44
C LYS A 125 -1.11 17.44 -7.74
N SER A 126 -1.91 18.50 -7.65
CA SER A 126 -2.44 19.22 -8.82
C SER A 126 -1.60 20.47 -9.16
N GLU A 127 -0.98 21.06 -8.14
CA GLU A 127 -0.06 22.20 -8.26
C GLU A 127 1.13 21.99 -7.31
N VAL A 128 2.33 22.37 -7.73
CA VAL A 128 3.45 22.68 -6.82
C VAL A 128 4.04 24.04 -7.18
N SER A 129 4.62 24.73 -6.21
CA SER A 129 5.37 25.96 -6.45
C SER A 129 6.69 26.01 -5.70
N ILE A 130 7.60 26.84 -6.21
CA ILE A 130 8.82 27.29 -5.53
C ILE A 130 8.98 28.80 -5.76
N ASN A 131 9.79 29.45 -4.95
CA ASN A 131 10.31 30.78 -5.27
C ASN A 131 11.75 30.61 -5.80
N TRP A 132 12.09 31.26 -6.90
CA TRP A 132 13.46 31.30 -7.43
C TRP A 132 14.04 32.69 -7.22
N VAL A 133 15.26 32.76 -6.69
CA VAL A 133 16.00 34.00 -6.44
C VAL A 133 17.07 34.18 -7.50
N ALA A 134 17.03 35.32 -8.20
CA ALA A 134 18.02 35.69 -9.21
C ALA A 134 19.39 35.96 -8.58
N PRO A 135 20.51 35.53 -9.19
CA PRO A 135 21.85 35.86 -8.70
C PRO A 135 22.10 37.38 -8.67
N ASP A 136 22.82 37.88 -7.66
CA ASP A 136 23.20 39.29 -7.55
C ASP A 136 24.18 39.74 -8.65
N ASP A 137 24.91 38.80 -9.25
CA ASP A 137 25.95 39.01 -10.26
C ASP A 137 25.49 38.74 -11.70
N ILE A 138 24.19 38.46 -11.92
CA ILE A 138 23.65 38.17 -13.26
C ILE A 138 23.77 39.37 -14.20
N ALA A 139 24.30 39.12 -15.40
CA ALA A 139 24.52 40.18 -16.39
C ALA A 139 23.19 40.69 -16.97
N PRO A 140 23.01 42.02 -17.15
CA PRO A 140 21.85 42.56 -17.86
C PRO A 140 21.76 42.00 -19.28
N GLY A 141 20.60 41.46 -19.65
CA GLY A 141 20.35 40.76 -20.91
C GLY A 141 20.48 39.24 -20.85
N SER A 142 21.07 38.66 -19.79
CA SER A 142 21.04 37.21 -19.59
C SER A 142 19.61 36.71 -19.41
N SER A 143 19.31 35.56 -19.99
CA SER A 143 17.95 35.01 -20.04
C SER A 143 17.87 33.63 -19.39
N VAL A 144 16.75 33.37 -18.73
CA VAL A 144 16.51 32.17 -17.89
C VAL A 144 15.23 31.47 -18.32
N ILE A 145 15.26 30.14 -18.30
CA ILE A 145 14.10 29.27 -18.57
C ILE A 145 13.97 28.23 -17.45
N PHE A 146 12.74 27.95 -17.01
CA PHE A 146 12.48 26.93 -16.00
C PHE A 146 12.06 25.64 -16.67
N ARG A 147 12.79 24.55 -16.40
CA ARG A 147 12.56 23.23 -17.00
C ARG A 147 12.07 22.25 -15.95
N ALA A 148 10.97 21.57 -16.26
CA ALA A 148 10.40 20.53 -15.43
C ALA A 148 10.42 19.14 -16.09
N THR A 149 10.56 18.14 -15.23
CA THR A 149 10.19 16.74 -15.47
C THR A 149 9.04 16.41 -14.52
N VAL A 150 7.94 15.86 -15.03
CA VAL A 150 6.73 15.55 -14.24
C VAL A 150 6.36 14.07 -14.38
N VAL A 151 6.09 13.43 -13.24
CA VAL A 151 5.85 11.99 -13.09
C VAL A 151 4.42 11.77 -12.64
N MET A 152 3.58 11.23 -13.52
CA MET A 152 2.19 10.87 -13.21
C MET A 152 2.14 9.60 -12.36
N ASN A 153 2.89 8.59 -12.76
CA ASN A 153 3.04 7.31 -12.07
C ASN A 153 4.44 6.72 -12.39
N TYR A 154 4.78 5.56 -11.80
CA TYR A 154 6.10 4.93 -11.95
C TYR A 154 6.54 4.66 -13.41
N GLN A 155 5.59 4.47 -14.34
CA GLN A 155 5.86 4.19 -15.75
C GLN A 155 5.68 5.39 -16.68
N THR A 156 4.88 6.38 -16.27
CA THR A 156 4.44 7.50 -17.12
C THR A 156 4.98 8.84 -16.61
N PHE A 157 5.94 9.41 -17.34
CA PHE A 157 6.56 10.71 -17.04
C PHE A 157 6.97 11.46 -18.31
N TRP A 158 7.08 12.77 -18.19
CA TRP A 158 7.49 13.70 -19.26
C TRP A 158 8.68 14.53 -18.79
N THR A 159 9.58 14.86 -19.71
CA THR A 159 10.82 15.63 -19.49
C THR A 159 10.85 16.85 -20.43
N ASN A 160 11.65 17.87 -20.13
CA ASN A 160 11.78 19.08 -20.95
C ASN A 160 10.48 19.88 -21.11
N ILE A 161 9.69 19.94 -20.03
CA ILE A 161 8.51 20.82 -19.96
C ILE A 161 9.03 22.21 -19.58
N ASP A 162 9.12 23.11 -20.55
CA ASP A 162 9.77 24.41 -20.39
C ASP A 162 8.77 25.54 -20.16
N SER A 163 9.18 26.54 -19.38
CA SER A 163 8.43 27.78 -19.17
C SER A 163 8.62 28.79 -20.30
N VAL A 164 7.88 29.91 -20.23
CA VAL A 164 8.30 31.14 -20.90
C VAL A 164 9.69 31.60 -20.40
N GLN A 165 10.49 32.15 -21.30
CA GLN A 165 11.81 32.72 -21.00
C GLN A 165 11.66 34.11 -20.37
N ILE A 166 12.49 34.43 -19.37
CA ILE A 166 12.55 35.74 -18.70
C ILE A 166 13.96 36.33 -18.79
N THR A 167 14.09 37.66 -18.81
CA THR A 167 15.36 38.37 -19.06
C THR A 167 15.77 39.26 -17.88
N ALA A 168 17.06 39.31 -17.56
CA ALA A 168 17.61 40.22 -16.55
C ALA A 168 17.69 41.67 -17.06
N LYS A 169 17.15 42.63 -16.29
CA LYS A 169 17.23 44.07 -16.55
C LYS A 169 18.41 44.73 -15.84
N ALA A 170 18.91 45.82 -16.42
CA ALA A 170 19.89 46.67 -15.76
C ALA A 170 19.28 47.36 -14.53
N PRO A 171 19.94 47.35 -13.35
CA PRO A 171 19.47 48.09 -12.18
C PRO A 171 19.30 49.59 -12.47
N PRO A 172 18.23 50.24 -11.99
CA PRO A 172 18.01 51.67 -12.21
C PRO A 172 19.08 52.50 -11.51
N THR A 173 19.96 53.13 -12.30
CA THR A 173 21.03 54.00 -11.82
C THR A 173 20.46 55.29 -11.21
N THR A 174 20.27 55.29 -9.89
CA THR A 174 19.75 56.44 -9.14
C THR A 174 20.90 57.25 -8.53
N PRO A 175 20.99 58.58 -8.77
CA PRO A 175 22.07 59.42 -8.23
C PRO A 175 22.08 59.54 -6.69
N ALA A 176 23.26 59.79 -6.14
CA ALA A 176 23.49 59.93 -4.70
C ALA A 176 22.83 61.19 -4.07
N PRO A 177 22.52 61.18 -2.76
CA PRO A 177 21.64 62.18 -2.13
C PRO A 177 22.35 63.44 -1.61
N LEU A 178 21.60 64.54 -1.52
CA LEU A 178 21.97 65.75 -0.76
C LEU A 178 20.85 66.17 0.20
N THR A 179 21.25 66.86 1.27
CA THR A 179 20.58 66.96 2.59
C THR A 179 19.48 68.04 2.75
N PRO A 180 18.64 67.97 3.80
CA PRO A 180 17.46 68.84 4.03
C PRO A 180 17.81 70.10 4.88
N PRO A 181 16.90 71.08 5.13
CA PRO A 181 15.90 70.96 6.23
C PRO A 181 14.58 71.80 6.15
N THR A 182 13.60 71.49 7.02
CA THR A 182 12.54 72.41 7.60
C THR A 182 11.56 73.15 6.65
N SER A 183 10.30 73.53 6.96
CA SER A 183 9.32 73.35 8.07
C SER A 183 7.98 74.01 7.62
N ALA A 184 6.78 73.84 8.20
CA ALA A 184 6.16 72.84 9.10
C ALA A 184 4.65 73.21 9.29
N THR A 185 3.88 72.44 10.08
CA THR A 185 2.49 72.72 10.59
C THR A 185 1.33 72.72 9.57
N THR A 186 0.09 72.32 9.87
CA THR A 186 -0.69 72.26 11.14
C THR A 186 -1.71 71.09 11.24
N LEU A 187 -1.93 70.55 12.46
CA LEU A 187 -3.16 69.96 13.08
C LEU A 187 -3.97 68.87 12.33
N SER A 188 -4.64 67.87 12.95
CA SER A 188 -4.69 67.32 14.33
C SER A 188 -5.39 65.94 14.31
N ALA A 189 -5.16 65.11 15.34
CA ALA A 189 -5.93 63.89 15.67
C ALA A 189 -7.10 64.23 16.67
N PRO A 190 -8.00 63.32 17.15
CA PRO A 190 -7.88 61.85 17.21
C PRO A 190 -9.16 60.95 17.07
N GLN A 191 -8.90 59.64 16.96
CA GLN A 191 -9.64 58.46 17.48
C GLN A 191 -11.17 58.24 17.28
N SER A 192 -11.45 57.02 16.76
CA SER A 192 -12.42 56.01 17.25
C SER A 192 -13.92 56.09 16.94
N SER A 193 -14.42 54.92 16.52
CA SER A 193 -15.74 54.30 16.79
C SER A 193 -16.90 54.43 15.77
N THR A 194 -17.36 53.24 15.35
CA THR A 194 -18.74 52.80 15.05
C THR A 194 -19.61 53.35 13.91
N THR A 195 -20.33 52.38 13.31
CA THR A 195 -21.64 52.44 12.62
C THR A 195 -21.80 53.03 11.20
N THR A 196 -22.33 52.16 10.33
CA THR A 196 -23.20 52.34 9.15
C THR A 196 -24.34 53.38 9.33
N PRO A 197 -25.13 53.81 8.30
CA PRO A 197 -25.22 53.34 6.89
C PRO A 197 -25.43 54.46 5.81
N THR A 198 -25.85 54.04 4.60
CA THR A 198 -26.75 54.75 3.64
C THR A 198 -26.12 55.52 2.46
N GLY A 199 -26.63 55.26 1.23
CA GLY A 199 -26.93 56.37 0.28
C GLY A 199 -26.17 56.48 -1.05
N SER A 200 -26.40 55.53 -1.97
CA SER A 200 -26.48 55.68 -3.45
C SER A 200 -25.84 56.85 -4.21
N VAL A 201 -25.06 56.52 -5.25
CA VAL A 201 -24.97 57.32 -6.51
C VAL A 201 -25.18 56.41 -7.72
N VAL A 202 -25.88 56.93 -8.74
CA VAL A 202 -26.41 56.22 -9.91
C VAL A 202 -25.43 56.20 -11.08
N LEU A 203 -25.44 55.13 -11.89
CA LEU A 203 -24.83 55.06 -13.23
C LEU A 203 -25.85 54.54 -14.28
N PRO A 204 -25.62 54.77 -15.60
CA PRO A 204 -26.68 54.82 -16.61
C PRO A 204 -27.16 53.46 -17.17
N PRO A 205 -28.27 53.44 -17.91
CA PRO A 205 -28.90 52.21 -18.38
C PRO A 205 -28.40 51.72 -19.74
N GLY A 206 -28.46 50.40 -19.96
CA GLY A 206 -28.96 49.88 -21.24
C GLY A 206 -27.96 49.26 -22.23
N SER A 207 -27.30 48.16 -21.84
CA SER A 207 -27.17 47.02 -22.75
C SER A 207 -27.76 45.81 -22.03
N ALA A 208 -28.89 45.31 -22.53
CA ALA A 208 -29.67 44.29 -21.84
C ALA A 208 -28.86 43.01 -21.63
N LEU A 209 -28.94 42.43 -20.43
CA LEU A 209 -28.66 41.01 -20.25
C LEU A 209 -29.56 40.23 -21.23
N PRO A 210 -29.07 39.15 -21.88
CA PRO A 210 -29.98 38.22 -22.54
C PRO A 210 -31.04 37.77 -21.51
N PRO A 211 -32.32 37.64 -21.91
CA PRO A 211 -33.36 37.24 -20.98
C PRO A 211 -33.00 35.90 -20.35
N ALA A 212 -33.29 35.75 -19.05
CA ALA A 212 -33.21 34.47 -18.38
C ALA A 212 -33.91 33.41 -19.24
N THR A 213 -33.18 32.37 -19.62
CA THR A 213 -33.66 31.34 -20.53
C THR A 213 -34.96 30.76 -19.97
N THR A 214 -36.03 30.83 -20.76
CA THR A 214 -37.30 30.16 -20.46
C THR A 214 -37.00 28.71 -20.08
N PRO A 215 -37.53 28.17 -18.97
CA PRO A 215 -37.30 26.77 -18.59
C PRO A 215 -37.57 25.86 -19.79
N THR A 216 -36.64 24.98 -20.13
CA THR A 216 -36.89 24.07 -21.25
C THR A 216 -37.98 23.08 -20.86
N LYS A 217 -38.67 22.48 -21.85
CA LYS A 217 -39.66 21.42 -21.59
C LYS A 217 -39.13 20.31 -20.67
N PHE A 218 -37.83 20.04 -20.72
CA PHE A 218 -37.15 19.05 -19.88
C PHE A 218 -37.01 19.50 -18.42
N ASP A 219 -36.69 20.78 -18.17
CA ASP A 219 -36.67 21.38 -16.83
C ASP A 219 -38.05 21.39 -16.15
N GLN A 220 -39.11 21.29 -16.95
CA GLN A 220 -40.48 21.13 -16.48
C GLN A 220 -40.83 19.63 -16.30
N TYR A 221 -40.50 18.78 -17.27
CA TYR A 221 -40.70 17.32 -17.21
C TYR A 221 -40.03 16.66 -15.99
N LEU A 222 -38.83 17.09 -15.61
CA LEU A 222 -38.13 16.53 -14.43
C LEU A 222 -38.60 17.09 -13.09
N ARG A 223 -39.15 18.31 -13.05
CA ARG A 223 -39.76 18.89 -11.85
C ARG A 223 -41.23 18.50 -11.66
N GLU A 224 -41.89 18.08 -12.73
CA GLU A 224 -43.27 17.62 -12.78
C GLU A 224 -43.35 16.10 -13.06
N VAL A 225 -42.52 15.27 -12.40
CA VAL A 225 -42.83 13.84 -12.23
C VAL A 225 -43.72 13.73 -10.98
N PRO A 226 -45.06 13.85 -11.08
CA PRO A 226 -45.93 14.13 -9.93
C PRO A 226 -46.15 12.88 -9.05
N GLU A 227 -45.62 11.76 -9.54
CA GLU A 227 -45.75 10.40 -9.06
C GLU A 227 -44.55 9.93 -8.22
N CYS A 228 -43.46 10.71 -8.18
CA CYS A 228 -42.30 10.45 -7.33
C CYS A 228 -42.71 10.38 -5.85
N GLY A 229 -42.35 9.30 -5.16
CA GLY A 229 -42.73 9.05 -3.76
C GLY A 229 -44.18 8.59 -3.55
N GLN A 230 -44.95 8.42 -4.64
CA GLN A 230 -46.32 7.92 -4.62
C GLN A 230 -46.44 6.59 -5.38
N THR A 231 -46.27 6.62 -6.70
CA THR A 231 -46.37 5.45 -7.61
C THR A 231 -45.05 5.12 -8.30
N LEU A 232 -44.08 6.03 -8.27
CA LEU A 232 -42.72 5.87 -8.79
C LEU A 232 -41.68 6.19 -7.72
N GLY A 233 -40.58 5.44 -7.68
CA GLY A 233 -39.34 5.87 -7.06
C GLY A 233 -38.51 6.72 -8.04
N CYS A 234 -37.73 7.66 -7.51
CA CYS A 234 -37.01 8.66 -8.32
C CYS A 234 -35.64 9.03 -7.72
N PHE A 235 -34.64 9.21 -8.58
CA PHE A 235 -33.29 9.67 -8.24
C PHE A 235 -32.78 10.64 -9.32
N ASN A 236 -32.31 11.84 -8.94
CA ASN A 236 -31.90 12.91 -9.86
C ASN A 236 -30.93 13.89 -9.17
N ASP A 237 -30.29 14.74 -9.97
CA ASP A 237 -29.31 15.76 -9.53
C ASP A 237 -29.88 17.19 -9.46
N CYS A 238 -31.21 17.36 -9.48
CA CYS A 238 -31.86 18.68 -9.58
C CYS A 238 -31.59 19.63 -8.40
N SER A 239 -31.02 19.14 -7.29
CA SER A 239 -30.77 19.91 -6.06
C SER A 239 -29.70 21.00 -6.21
N SER A 240 -28.80 20.88 -7.18
CA SER A 240 -27.61 21.73 -7.34
C SER A 240 -27.63 22.65 -8.56
N GLY A 241 -28.68 22.61 -9.41
CA GLY A 241 -28.75 23.44 -10.61
C GLY A 241 -29.82 23.00 -11.63
N PRO A 242 -29.63 23.27 -12.94
CA PRO A 242 -30.41 22.62 -13.98
C PRO A 242 -30.04 21.14 -14.04
N CYS A 243 -31.03 20.25 -13.89
CA CYS A 243 -30.78 18.80 -13.78
C CYS A 243 -30.06 18.25 -15.02
N THR A 244 -29.10 17.35 -14.83
CA THR A 244 -28.42 16.63 -15.93
C THR A 244 -29.03 15.26 -16.16
N PHE A 245 -29.55 14.58 -15.12
CA PHE A 245 -30.20 13.28 -15.27
C PHE A 245 -31.40 13.08 -14.34
N ALA A 246 -32.23 12.10 -14.68
CA ALA A 246 -33.14 11.47 -13.72
C ALA A 246 -33.35 9.99 -14.06
N ILE A 247 -33.34 9.16 -13.01
CA ILE A 247 -33.72 7.76 -13.03
C ILE A 247 -35.05 7.65 -12.28
N THR A 248 -36.03 6.99 -12.90
CA THR A 248 -37.31 6.67 -12.25
C THR A 248 -37.60 5.18 -12.38
N TRP A 249 -38.25 4.59 -11.38
CA TRP A 249 -38.65 3.19 -11.41
C TRP A 249 -40.04 2.97 -10.84
N GLN A 250 -40.68 1.89 -11.28
CA GLN A 250 -41.94 1.38 -10.78
C GLN A 250 -41.81 -0.11 -10.48
N ASP A 251 -42.21 -0.55 -9.30
CA ASP A 251 -42.32 -1.98 -9.01
C ASP A 251 -43.53 -2.59 -9.75
N LEU A 252 -43.28 -3.67 -10.51
CA LEU A 252 -44.31 -4.50 -11.16
C LEU A 252 -44.48 -5.88 -10.48
N GLY A 253 -43.81 -6.11 -9.35
CA GLY A 253 -43.78 -7.36 -8.60
C GLY A 253 -42.58 -8.22 -8.97
N ASP A 254 -42.56 -8.76 -10.20
CA ASP A 254 -41.49 -9.64 -10.73
C ASP A 254 -40.28 -8.87 -11.30
N GLY A 255 -40.41 -7.55 -11.47
CA GLY A 255 -39.39 -6.68 -12.03
C GLY A 255 -39.72 -5.20 -11.84
N LEU A 256 -38.73 -4.36 -12.05
CA LEU A 256 -38.84 -2.91 -12.03
C LEU A 256 -38.99 -2.39 -13.47
N SER A 257 -40.01 -1.56 -13.74
CA SER A 257 -40.03 -0.74 -14.96
C SER A 257 -39.21 0.51 -14.70
N MET A 258 -38.04 0.62 -15.31
CA MET A 258 -37.11 1.73 -15.11
C MET A 258 -37.06 2.63 -16.34
N THR A 259 -36.93 3.94 -16.10
CA THR A 259 -36.68 4.94 -17.13
C THR A 259 -35.46 5.77 -16.73
N MET A 260 -34.48 5.85 -17.62
CA MET A 260 -33.29 6.68 -17.48
C MET A 260 -33.40 7.87 -18.45
N THR A 261 -33.08 9.06 -17.98
CA THR A 261 -33.09 10.28 -18.79
C THR A 261 -31.81 11.08 -18.54
N PHE A 262 -31.19 11.57 -19.62
CA PHE A 262 -29.93 12.30 -19.57
C PHE A 262 -29.91 13.44 -20.58
N ARG A 263 -29.60 14.65 -20.11
CA ARG A 263 -29.46 15.86 -20.93
C ARG A 263 -28.07 15.85 -21.59
N LEU A 264 -28.04 15.76 -22.92
CA LEU A 264 -26.78 15.72 -23.66
C LEU A 264 -26.04 17.07 -23.54
N PRO A 265 -24.73 17.07 -23.24
CA PRO A 265 -23.91 18.29 -23.26
C PRO A 265 -23.91 18.96 -24.64
N PRO A 266 -23.86 20.31 -24.72
CA PRO A 266 -23.61 21.01 -25.98
C PRO A 266 -22.24 20.61 -26.54
N SER A 267 -22.21 20.15 -27.80
CA SER A 267 -20.97 19.75 -28.49
C SER A 267 -20.79 20.55 -29.78
N ASP A 268 -19.65 21.22 -29.91
CA ASP A 268 -19.19 21.82 -31.17
C ASP A 268 -18.59 20.77 -32.14
N LYS A 269 -18.38 19.54 -31.66
CA LYS A 269 -17.90 18.41 -32.46
C LYS A 269 -19.09 17.67 -33.06
N ILE A 270 -19.05 17.48 -34.38
CA ILE A 270 -19.96 16.61 -35.14
C ILE A 270 -19.64 15.14 -34.75
N ASP A 271 -20.67 14.30 -34.63
CA ASP A 271 -20.61 12.85 -34.33
C ASP A 271 -20.07 12.43 -32.94
N VAL A 272 -20.38 13.18 -31.87
CA VAL A 272 -20.13 12.73 -30.48
C VAL A 272 -21.36 11.99 -29.94
N GLU A 273 -21.21 10.70 -29.67
CA GLU A 273 -22.19 9.88 -28.96
C GLU A 273 -22.02 10.00 -27.44
N TYR A 274 -23.03 9.57 -26.67
CA TYR A 274 -23.00 9.61 -25.21
C TYR A 274 -23.59 8.34 -24.60
N TRP A 275 -23.27 8.12 -23.33
CA TRP A 275 -23.84 7.06 -22.50
C TRP A 275 -24.22 7.56 -21.10
N ILE A 276 -25.19 6.87 -20.48
CA ILE A 276 -25.54 6.98 -19.06
C ILE A 276 -25.72 5.57 -18.49
N ALA A 277 -25.24 5.32 -17.28
CA ALA A 277 -25.40 4.05 -16.57
C ALA A 277 -25.93 4.28 -15.15
N VAL A 278 -26.72 3.31 -14.67
CA VAL A 278 -27.11 3.17 -13.27
C VAL A 278 -26.49 1.89 -12.70
N GLY A 279 -25.68 2.03 -11.66
CA GLY A 279 -25.13 0.94 -10.87
C GLY A 279 -25.94 0.71 -9.60
N PHE A 280 -26.16 -0.55 -9.26
CA PHE A 280 -26.70 -1.00 -7.97
C PHE A 280 -25.50 -1.48 -7.13
N SER A 281 -25.17 -0.73 -6.08
CA SER A 281 -24.00 -0.99 -5.23
C SER A 281 -24.40 -1.25 -3.78
N LYS A 282 -23.57 -2.00 -3.05
CA LYS A 282 -23.74 -2.25 -1.61
C LYS A 282 -23.11 -1.17 -0.73
N ASP A 283 -22.26 -0.33 -1.31
CA ASP A 283 -21.62 0.80 -0.65
C ASP A 283 -21.62 2.06 -1.55
N THR A 284 -20.79 3.04 -1.19
CA THR A 284 -20.71 4.34 -1.88
C THR A 284 -19.47 4.48 -2.77
N GLU A 285 -18.73 3.40 -3.03
CA GLU A 285 -17.55 3.36 -3.91
C GLU A 285 -17.84 2.55 -5.19
N MET A 286 -17.27 2.97 -6.33
CA MET A 286 -17.42 2.25 -7.59
C MET A 286 -16.55 0.99 -7.56
N GLY A 287 -17.19 -0.18 -7.64
CA GLY A 287 -16.57 -1.44 -7.27
C GLY A 287 -17.41 -2.66 -7.67
N ASP A 288 -17.88 -3.42 -6.69
CA ASP A 288 -18.74 -4.61 -6.86
C ASP A 288 -20.18 -4.16 -7.20
N ASP A 289 -20.38 -3.66 -8.43
CA ASP A 289 -21.65 -3.05 -8.86
C ASP A 289 -22.28 -3.80 -10.03
N SER A 290 -23.57 -4.15 -9.91
CA SER A 290 -24.38 -4.59 -11.04
C SER A 290 -24.89 -3.38 -11.81
N VAL A 291 -24.60 -3.27 -13.11
CA VAL A 291 -24.80 -2.03 -13.88
C VAL A 291 -25.76 -2.22 -15.05
N THR A 292 -26.72 -1.31 -15.17
CA THR A 292 -27.56 -1.18 -16.36
C THR A 292 -27.24 0.13 -17.08
N GLU A 293 -26.95 0.06 -18.37
CA GLU A 293 -26.46 1.21 -19.14
C GLU A 293 -27.22 1.44 -20.43
N CYS A 294 -27.16 2.69 -20.88
CA CYS A 294 -27.72 3.18 -22.12
C CYS A 294 -26.66 3.94 -22.91
N THR A 295 -26.40 3.48 -24.13
CA THR A 295 -25.36 4.04 -25.00
C THR A 295 -25.96 4.34 -26.37
N ILE A 296 -25.68 5.52 -26.90
CA ILE A 296 -26.00 5.89 -28.29
C ILE A 296 -25.05 5.15 -29.24
N GLU A 297 -25.57 4.56 -30.30
CA GLU A 297 -24.82 3.92 -31.38
C GLU A 297 -25.50 4.28 -32.72
N GLY A 298 -24.94 5.27 -33.42
CA GLY A 298 -25.56 5.92 -34.56
C GLY A 298 -26.93 6.53 -34.22
N ASP A 299 -27.95 6.24 -35.05
CA ASP A 299 -29.34 6.65 -34.83
C ASP A 299 -30.08 5.81 -33.77
N THR A 300 -29.40 4.89 -33.08
CA THR A 300 -30.02 3.95 -32.13
C THR A 300 -29.50 4.13 -30.71
N VAL A 301 -30.30 3.70 -29.73
CA VAL A 301 -29.93 3.67 -28.31
C VAL A 301 -30.04 2.23 -27.84
N LEU A 302 -28.95 1.71 -27.29
CA LEU A 302 -28.86 0.33 -26.80
C LEU A 302 -28.84 0.31 -25.27
N VAL A 303 -29.74 -0.48 -24.70
CA VAL A 303 -29.75 -0.81 -23.26
C VAL A 303 -28.95 -2.10 -23.07
N LYS A 304 -27.94 -2.08 -22.19
CA LYS A 304 -27.04 -3.22 -21.96
C LYS A 304 -26.87 -3.47 -20.44
N GLN A 305 -26.50 -4.70 -20.08
CA GLN A 305 -26.00 -5.06 -18.77
C GLN A 305 -24.47 -5.10 -18.77
N SER A 306 -23.89 -4.60 -17.69
CA SER A 306 -22.47 -4.66 -17.38
C SER A 306 -22.28 -4.85 -15.88
N TYR A 307 -21.04 -5.09 -15.47
CA TYR A 307 -20.62 -5.24 -14.09
C TYR A 307 -19.31 -4.49 -13.91
N ASN A 308 -19.19 -3.78 -12.78
CA ASN A 308 -17.94 -3.13 -12.39
C ASN A 308 -17.06 -4.11 -11.60
N ASP A 309 -15.75 -4.05 -11.81
CA ASP A 309 -14.72 -4.67 -10.98
C ASP A 309 -13.70 -3.58 -10.63
N GLY A 310 -13.87 -3.00 -9.45
CA GLY A 310 -13.23 -1.73 -9.09
C GLY A 310 -13.61 -0.62 -10.06
N LEU A 311 -12.61 0.07 -10.62
CA LEU A 311 -12.80 1.17 -11.58
C LEU A 311 -12.98 0.70 -13.04
N PHE A 312 -13.05 -0.61 -13.30
CA PHE A 312 -13.22 -1.16 -14.64
C PHE A 312 -14.65 -1.66 -14.84
N ASN A 313 -15.30 -1.25 -15.93
CA ASN A 313 -16.61 -1.77 -16.31
C ASN A 313 -16.46 -2.81 -17.43
N SER A 314 -17.16 -3.94 -17.30
CA SER A 314 -17.16 -5.05 -18.27
C SER A 314 -18.58 -5.48 -18.62
N TYR A 315 -18.84 -5.77 -19.89
CA TYR A 315 -20.14 -6.30 -20.30
C TYR A 315 -20.32 -7.74 -19.83
N LEU A 316 -21.53 -8.10 -19.36
CA LEU A 316 -21.88 -9.50 -19.12
C LEU A 316 -21.87 -10.32 -20.42
N ASP A 317 -21.59 -11.62 -20.33
CA ASP A 317 -21.67 -12.56 -21.46
C ASP A 317 -23.03 -12.49 -22.16
N ASN A 318 -24.11 -12.39 -21.37
CA ASN A 318 -25.43 -11.98 -21.85
C ASN A 318 -25.69 -10.51 -21.53
N LYS A 319 -25.41 -9.63 -22.50
CA LYS A 319 -25.64 -8.18 -22.40
C LYS A 319 -27.10 -7.76 -22.18
N HIS A 320 -28.06 -8.67 -22.26
CA HIS A 320 -29.47 -8.43 -21.95
C HIS A 320 -30.00 -9.33 -20.82
N ALA A 321 -29.12 -9.85 -19.95
CA ALA A 321 -29.48 -10.62 -18.77
C ALA A 321 -30.53 -9.87 -17.93
N ALA A 322 -31.63 -10.54 -17.57
CA ALA A 322 -32.75 -9.96 -16.83
C ALA A 322 -33.33 -8.62 -17.39
N LEU A 323 -33.11 -8.29 -18.67
CA LEU A 323 -33.71 -7.13 -19.33
C LEU A 323 -34.79 -7.55 -20.33
N SER A 324 -35.92 -6.84 -20.32
CA SER A 324 -36.99 -6.94 -21.32
C SER A 324 -37.60 -5.56 -21.60
N GLU A 325 -38.49 -5.47 -22.60
CA GLU A 325 -39.24 -4.23 -22.92
C GLU A 325 -38.35 -2.99 -23.13
N MET A 326 -37.13 -3.21 -23.66
CA MET A 326 -36.13 -2.17 -23.88
C MET A 326 -36.53 -1.26 -25.05
N SER A 327 -36.44 0.05 -24.82
CA SER A 327 -36.64 1.09 -25.81
C SER A 327 -35.77 2.30 -25.45
N GLY A 328 -35.30 3.04 -26.45
CA GLY A 328 -34.53 4.25 -26.22
C GLY A 328 -34.47 5.13 -27.46
N GLY A 329 -34.10 6.39 -27.28
CA GLY A 329 -33.97 7.37 -28.34
C GLY A 329 -33.52 8.72 -27.81
N VAL A 330 -33.11 9.60 -28.73
CA VAL A 330 -32.74 10.99 -28.42
C VAL A 330 -33.83 11.93 -28.93
N VAL A 331 -34.39 12.76 -28.06
CA VAL A 331 -35.44 13.73 -28.39
C VAL A 331 -35.06 15.09 -27.78
N ASP A 332 -35.10 16.16 -28.55
CA ASP A 332 -34.79 17.54 -28.11
C ASP A 332 -33.45 17.68 -27.32
N GLY A 333 -32.44 16.88 -27.66
CA GLY A 333 -31.13 16.87 -26.99
C GLY A 333 -31.09 16.06 -25.69
N ILE A 334 -32.08 15.20 -25.44
CA ILE A 334 -32.17 14.35 -24.26
C ILE A 334 -32.18 12.88 -24.68
N LEU A 335 -31.26 12.11 -24.11
CA LEU A 335 -31.23 10.65 -24.19
C LEU A 335 -32.28 10.08 -23.23
N HIS A 336 -33.23 9.34 -23.77
CA HIS A 336 -34.25 8.61 -23.03
C HIS A 336 -34.07 7.11 -23.22
N CYS A 337 -34.21 6.36 -22.13
CA CYS A 337 -34.20 4.91 -22.11
C CYS A 337 -35.31 4.40 -21.20
N LYS A 338 -36.04 3.38 -21.63
CA LYS A 338 -37.01 2.66 -20.79
C LYS A 338 -36.84 1.16 -20.98
N PHE A 339 -36.83 0.41 -19.88
CA PHE A 339 -36.69 -1.05 -19.86
C PHE A 339 -37.39 -1.64 -18.64
N LYS A 340 -37.71 -2.93 -18.71
CA LYS A 340 -38.07 -3.74 -17.53
C LYS A 340 -36.84 -4.54 -17.11
N ARG A 341 -36.48 -4.44 -15.82
CA ARG A 341 -35.41 -5.20 -15.17
C ARG A 341 -36.03 -6.21 -14.22
N GLN A 342 -35.80 -7.51 -14.41
CA GLN A 342 -36.25 -8.53 -13.45
C GLN A 342 -35.54 -8.30 -12.10
N LYS A 343 -36.23 -8.56 -10.98
CA LYS A 343 -35.61 -8.40 -9.65
C LYS A 343 -34.59 -9.49 -9.37
N TYR A 344 -35.02 -10.74 -9.50
CA TYR A 344 -34.20 -11.93 -9.25
C TYR A 344 -33.81 -12.62 -10.57
N TYR A 345 -32.54 -13.02 -10.70
CA TYR A 345 -32.02 -13.67 -11.91
C TYR A 345 -30.93 -14.71 -11.57
N GLU A 346 -31.36 -15.95 -11.32
CA GLU A 346 -30.50 -17.06 -10.87
C GLU A 346 -29.39 -17.49 -11.84
N VAL A 347 -29.42 -17.04 -13.09
CA VAL A 347 -28.53 -17.53 -14.16
C VAL A 347 -27.13 -16.90 -14.10
N ASP A 348 -27.00 -15.68 -13.58
CA ASP A 348 -25.74 -14.93 -13.54
C ASP A 348 -25.63 -14.15 -12.22
N PRO A 349 -24.69 -14.49 -11.31
CA PRO A 349 -24.56 -13.84 -10.01
C PRO A 349 -24.06 -12.39 -10.08
N LEU A 350 -23.58 -11.92 -11.25
CA LEU A 350 -23.23 -10.52 -11.48
C LEU A 350 -24.48 -9.65 -11.75
N VAL A 351 -25.65 -10.27 -11.92
CA VAL A 351 -26.95 -9.61 -11.83
C VAL A 351 -27.41 -9.65 -10.38
N PHE A 352 -27.38 -8.50 -9.72
CA PHE A 352 -27.81 -8.39 -8.31
C PHE A 352 -29.32 -8.55 -8.15
N ASP A 353 -29.73 -9.17 -7.04
CA ASP A 353 -31.14 -9.35 -6.70
C ASP A 353 -31.74 -8.04 -6.18
N LEU A 354 -32.57 -7.39 -6.99
CA LEU A 354 -33.24 -6.13 -6.67
C LEU A 354 -34.45 -6.29 -5.73
N ASN A 355 -34.56 -7.42 -5.03
CA ASN A 355 -35.34 -7.52 -3.79
C ASN A 355 -34.56 -7.00 -2.57
N ASP A 356 -33.22 -6.92 -2.63
CA ASP A 356 -32.39 -6.27 -1.61
C ASP A 356 -32.32 -4.73 -1.81
N ASP A 357 -31.84 -4.01 -0.80
CA ASP A 357 -31.58 -2.56 -0.87
C ASP A 357 -30.18 -2.27 -1.42
N TYR A 358 -30.05 -1.27 -2.30
CA TYR A 358 -28.76 -0.84 -2.87
C TYR A 358 -28.64 0.68 -2.92
N TYR A 359 -27.42 1.20 -2.86
CA TYR A 359 -27.13 2.55 -3.34
C TYR A 359 -27.32 2.58 -4.86
N LEU A 360 -27.96 3.65 -5.36
CA LEU A 360 -27.98 3.95 -6.79
C LEU A 360 -26.83 4.87 -7.11
N MET A 361 -25.96 4.43 -8.02
CA MET A 361 -24.91 5.24 -8.61
C MET A 361 -25.26 5.60 -10.04
N VAL A 362 -25.11 6.86 -10.44
CA VAL A 362 -25.28 7.28 -11.82
C VAL A 362 -24.01 7.92 -12.35
N ALA A 363 -23.55 7.41 -13.49
CA ALA A 363 -22.40 7.93 -14.24
C ALA A 363 -22.79 8.11 -15.72
N SER A 364 -22.14 9.05 -16.39
CA SER A 364 -22.36 9.36 -17.81
C SER A 364 -21.08 9.85 -18.47
N GLY A 365 -20.94 9.65 -19.77
CA GLY A 365 -19.75 10.07 -20.51
C GLY A 365 -19.93 10.05 -22.04
N GLU A 366 -18.86 10.41 -22.75
CA GLU A 366 -18.78 10.31 -24.21
C GLU A 366 -18.72 8.83 -24.67
N ALA A 367 -19.23 8.54 -25.85
CA ALA A 367 -19.13 7.26 -26.54
C ALA A 367 -18.69 7.43 -28.00
N MET A 368 -18.29 6.34 -28.65
CA MET A 368 -18.03 6.30 -30.10
C MET A 368 -18.27 4.90 -30.68
N ASN A 369 -19.12 4.82 -31.71
CA ASN A 369 -19.64 3.58 -32.30
C ASN A 369 -20.16 2.61 -31.22
N GLY A 370 -20.97 3.10 -30.28
CA GLY A 370 -21.55 2.28 -29.21
C GLY A 370 -20.56 1.79 -28.13
N ASN A 371 -19.30 2.23 -28.19
CA ASN A 371 -18.27 1.97 -27.17
C ASN A 371 -18.14 3.18 -26.24
N LYS A 372 -18.23 2.95 -24.93
CA LYS A 372 -18.14 3.99 -23.90
C LYS A 372 -16.69 4.40 -23.66
N PHE A 373 -16.43 5.70 -23.55
CA PHE A 373 -15.22 6.21 -22.91
C PHE A 373 -15.41 6.29 -21.38
N PRO A 374 -14.32 6.23 -20.58
CA PRO A 374 -14.40 6.46 -19.15
C PRO A 374 -15.00 7.84 -18.82
N HIS A 375 -15.85 7.90 -17.80
CA HIS A 375 -16.31 9.17 -17.25
C HIS A 375 -15.17 9.85 -16.47
N THR A 376 -15.17 11.19 -16.44
CA THR A 376 -14.13 12.00 -15.78
C THR A 376 -14.58 12.62 -14.46
N THR A 377 -15.88 12.58 -14.16
CA THR A 377 -16.49 13.03 -12.91
C THR A 377 -16.76 11.85 -11.98
N HIS A 378 -16.82 12.10 -10.66
CA HIS A 378 -17.32 11.09 -9.73
C HIS A 378 -18.80 10.73 -10.04
N PRO A 379 -19.21 9.45 -9.93
CA PRO A 379 -20.61 9.07 -10.02
C PRO A 379 -21.45 9.81 -8.97
N VAL A 380 -22.69 10.14 -9.30
CA VAL A 380 -23.64 10.69 -8.35
C VAL A 380 -24.31 9.52 -7.63
N VAL A 381 -24.11 9.45 -6.32
CA VAL A 381 -24.60 8.36 -5.44
C VAL A 381 -25.81 8.83 -4.66
N SER A 382 -26.79 7.95 -4.41
CA SER A 382 -27.90 8.23 -3.52
C SER A 382 -27.43 8.46 -2.06
N GLU A 383 -28.09 9.36 -1.33
CA GLU A 383 -27.72 9.69 0.08
C GLU A 383 -27.84 8.48 1.04
N GLY A 384 -28.47 7.40 0.59
CA GLY A 384 -28.56 6.13 1.29
C GLY A 384 -28.97 5.00 0.35
N VAL A 385 -29.04 3.77 0.88
CA VAL A 385 -29.64 2.64 0.16
C VAL A 385 -31.11 2.90 -0.12
N ILE A 386 -31.55 2.52 -1.31
CA ILE A 386 -32.88 2.79 -1.84
C ILE A 386 -33.71 1.51 -1.79
N ASP A 387 -34.89 1.63 -1.17
CA ASP A 387 -35.95 0.63 -1.26
C ASP A 387 -36.57 0.70 -2.67
N LEU A 388 -36.21 -0.26 -3.51
CA LEU A 388 -36.68 -0.34 -4.89
C LEU A 388 -38.14 -0.82 -4.99
N GLN A 389 -38.75 -1.28 -3.89
CA GLN A 389 -40.11 -1.81 -3.85
C GLN A 389 -41.11 -0.82 -3.20
N GLY A 390 -40.66 -0.05 -2.20
CA GLY A 390 -41.46 0.91 -1.42
C GLY A 390 -41.56 2.33 -2.02
N ASN A 391 -40.95 2.59 -3.18
CA ASN A 391 -40.93 3.88 -3.89
C ASN A 391 -40.42 5.08 -3.07
N LYS A 392 -39.62 4.87 -2.01
CA LYS A 392 -39.19 5.90 -1.06
C LYS A 392 -37.72 5.73 -0.64
N MET A 393 -37.03 6.84 -0.40
CA MET A 393 -35.79 6.81 0.39
C MET A 393 -36.13 6.40 1.84
N LYS A 394 -35.36 5.46 2.40
CA LYS A 394 -35.41 5.16 3.83
C LYS A 394 -34.93 6.40 4.59
N THR A 395 -35.74 6.89 5.52
CA THR A 395 -35.50 8.19 6.18
C THR A 395 -34.21 8.19 7.01
N ASP A 396 -33.55 9.35 7.04
CA ASP A 396 -32.39 9.58 7.89
C ASP A 396 -32.80 9.40 9.37
N LEU A 397 -31.93 8.70 10.13
CA LEU A 397 -32.14 8.40 11.54
C LEU A 397 -31.70 9.54 12.47
N LYS A 398 -31.13 10.62 11.92
CA LYS A 398 -30.56 11.73 12.67
C LYS A 398 -31.59 12.60 13.39
N ASP A 399 -31.56 12.62 14.73
CA ASP A 399 -32.43 13.47 15.55
C ASP A 399 -31.91 14.92 15.59
N PRO A 400 -32.64 15.93 15.08
CA PRO A 400 -32.22 17.33 15.10
C PRO A 400 -32.19 17.97 16.50
N GLN A 401 -32.53 17.21 17.55
CA GLN A 401 -32.44 17.63 18.96
C GLN A 401 -31.10 17.33 19.64
N CYS A 402 -30.19 16.60 18.96
CA CYS A 402 -28.83 16.36 19.45
C CYS A 402 -28.09 17.68 19.74
N SER A 403 -27.31 17.70 20.82
CA SER A 403 -26.67 18.91 21.39
C SER A 403 -27.63 20.06 21.80
N ARG A 404 -28.95 19.87 21.79
CA ARG A 404 -29.94 20.90 22.19
C ARG A 404 -30.75 20.50 23.41
N THR A 405 -31.44 19.37 23.33
CA THR A 405 -32.32 18.85 24.39
C THR A 405 -32.04 17.39 24.74
N LYS A 406 -31.07 16.77 24.05
CA LYS A 406 -30.59 15.40 24.26
C LYS A 406 -29.09 15.34 23.94
N GLY A 407 -28.38 14.44 24.61
CA GLY A 407 -27.11 13.90 24.10
C GLY A 407 -27.38 12.74 23.15
N CYS A 408 -26.45 12.48 22.24
CA CYS A 408 -26.57 11.49 21.18
C CYS A 408 -25.24 10.78 20.92
N ILE A 409 -25.31 9.48 20.59
CA ILE A 409 -24.23 8.72 19.94
C ILE A 409 -24.77 8.04 18.68
N HIS A 410 -24.06 8.17 17.56
CA HIS A 410 -24.53 7.77 16.24
C HIS A 410 -23.36 7.42 15.28
N ASP A 411 -23.64 6.75 14.18
CA ASP A 411 -22.68 6.45 13.10
C ASP A 411 -22.87 7.30 11.82
N CYS A 412 -23.73 8.32 11.86
CA CYS A 412 -24.11 9.20 10.73
C CYS A 412 -22.99 10.02 10.03
N ASP A 413 -21.70 9.77 10.29
CA ASP A 413 -20.60 10.60 9.75
C ASP A 413 -20.29 10.29 8.27
N ASN A 414 -20.52 9.04 7.83
CA ASN A 414 -20.10 8.54 6.51
C ASN A 414 -21.30 8.13 5.60
N GLY A 415 -22.53 8.48 5.96
CA GLY A 415 -23.74 8.05 5.25
C GLY A 415 -24.99 8.06 6.14
N PRO A 416 -26.06 7.36 5.74
CA PRO A 416 -27.29 7.29 6.53
C PRO A 416 -27.02 6.45 7.78
N CYS A 417 -27.23 7.00 8.99
CA CYS A 417 -26.90 6.29 10.24
C CYS A 417 -27.53 4.88 10.26
N SER A 418 -26.77 3.83 10.57
CA SER A 418 -27.34 2.52 10.87
C SER A 418 -27.99 2.51 12.26
N TYR A 419 -27.48 3.31 13.20
CA TYR A 419 -28.04 3.46 14.53
C TYR A 419 -28.00 4.90 15.06
N MET A 420 -28.86 5.17 16.04
CA MET A 420 -28.78 6.35 16.88
C MET A 420 -29.26 6.02 18.29
N ILE A 421 -28.45 6.33 19.29
CA ILE A 421 -28.81 6.26 20.71
C ILE A 421 -28.82 7.68 21.26
N THR A 422 -29.95 8.10 21.82
CA THR A 422 -30.11 9.41 22.46
C THR A 422 -30.38 9.25 23.95
N TRP A 423 -29.91 10.20 24.76
CA TRP A 423 -30.21 10.28 26.19
C TRP A 423 -30.62 11.69 26.60
N ARG A 424 -31.47 11.79 27.61
CA ARG A 424 -31.82 13.04 28.28
C ARG A 424 -31.80 12.85 29.78
N ASP A 425 -31.12 13.73 30.49
CA ASP A 425 -31.14 13.76 31.94
C ASP A 425 -32.52 14.18 32.46
N THR A 426 -33.04 13.46 33.45
CA THR A 426 -34.29 13.76 34.15
C THR A 426 -34.14 13.87 35.67
N GLY A 427 -32.89 13.96 36.16
CA GLY A 427 -32.56 14.06 37.59
C GLY A 427 -31.90 12.78 38.08
N ASP A 428 -32.66 11.89 38.71
CA ASP A 428 -32.17 10.60 39.23
C ASP A 428 -32.06 9.52 38.14
N ASP A 429 -32.77 9.70 37.02
CA ASP A 429 -32.83 8.75 35.91
C ASP A 429 -32.46 9.45 34.57
N LEU A 430 -31.99 8.67 33.59
CA LEU A 430 -31.81 9.05 32.19
C LEU A 430 -32.97 8.49 31.35
N LEU A 431 -33.65 9.33 30.58
CA LEU A 431 -34.53 8.88 29.50
C LEU A 431 -33.68 8.56 28.28
N MET A 432 -33.65 7.30 27.86
CA MET A 432 -32.87 6.83 26.72
C MET A 432 -33.78 6.37 25.58
N THR A 433 -33.32 6.54 24.34
CA THR A 433 -33.96 5.99 23.16
C THR A 433 -32.89 5.44 22.22
N MET A 434 -32.93 4.15 21.93
CA MET A 434 -32.09 3.52 20.91
C MET A 434 -32.93 3.27 19.66
N THR A 435 -32.35 3.56 18.50
CA THR A 435 -32.95 3.30 17.19
C THR A 435 -31.90 2.61 16.33
N PHE A 436 -32.28 1.53 15.66
CA PHE A 436 -31.38 0.69 14.86
C PHE A 436 -32.09 0.26 13.57
N ARG A 437 -31.47 0.50 12.41
CA ARG A 437 -31.96 0.01 11.12
C ARG A 437 -31.52 -1.44 10.95
N LEU A 438 -32.48 -2.34 10.76
CA LEU A 438 -32.22 -3.76 10.66
C LEU A 438 -31.55 -4.11 9.32
N PRO A 439 -30.49 -4.93 9.31
CA PRO A 439 -29.90 -5.45 8.08
C PRO A 439 -30.79 -6.56 7.51
N GLY A 440 -31.73 -6.18 6.65
CA GLY A 440 -32.63 -7.10 5.95
C GLY A 440 -34.06 -7.15 6.50
N SER A 441 -34.90 -7.98 5.87
CA SER A 441 -36.37 -7.98 6.04
C SER A 441 -36.92 -9.09 6.95
N GLY A 442 -36.07 -9.90 7.58
CA GLY A 442 -36.52 -10.98 8.48
C GLY A 442 -35.45 -11.46 9.46
N GLY A 443 -35.80 -11.48 10.74
CA GLY A 443 -34.92 -11.90 11.84
C GLY A 443 -35.33 -11.24 13.16
N ASP A 444 -34.89 -11.82 14.28
CA ASP A 444 -34.77 -11.07 15.53
C ASP A 444 -33.38 -10.44 15.58
N HIS A 445 -33.25 -9.23 16.14
CA HIS A 445 -31.98 -8.50 16.22
C HIS A 445 -31.81 -7.85 17.60
N TRP A 446 -30.66 -7.24 17.84
CA TRP A 446 -30.39 -6.44 19.03
C TRP A 446 -29.45 -5.26 18.77
N ILE A 447 -29.57 -4.25 19.63
CA ILE A 447 -28.63 -3.13 19.80
C ILE A 447 -28.32 -2.98 21.29
N ALA A 448 -27.05 -2.72 21.63
CA ALA A 448 -26.62 -2.50 23.01
C ALA A 448 -25.68 -1.30 23.13
N ILE A 449 -25.73 -0.66 24.30
CA ILE A 449 -24.73 0.32 24.74
C ILE A 449 -24.04 -0.18 26.02
N GLY A 450 -22.72 -0.28 25.95
CA GLY A 450 -21.82 -0.52 27.08
C GLY A 450 -21.31 0.81 27.64
N PHE A 451 -21.25 0.90 28.96
CA PHE A 451 -20.65 2.00 29.70
C PHE A 451 -19.33 1.50 30.28
N SER A 452 -18.23 1.91 29.66
CA SER A 452 -16.89 1.42 29.96
C SER A 452 -16.00 2.49 30.58
N LYS A 453 -15.02 2.05 31.37
CA LYS A 453 -13.99 2.92 31.98
C LYS A 453 -12.81 3.15 31.05
N ASP A 454 -12.69 2.35 29.99
CA ASP A 454 -11.69 2.48 28.94
C ASP A 454 -12.32 2.26 27.55
N MET A 455 -11.49 2.12 26.51
CA MET A 455 -11.92 2.04 25.11
C MET A 455 -12.05 0.58 24.61
N HIS A 456 -12.13 -0.40 25.52
CA HIS A 456 -12.20 -1.81 25.16
C HIS A 456 -13.39 -2.51 25.80
N MET A 457 -13.98 -3.45 25.07
CA MET A 457 -14.97 -4.36 25.62
C MET A 457 -14.33 -5.23 26.72
N GLY A 458 -14.86 -5.14 27.93
CA GLY A 458 -14.19 -5.64 29.13
C GLY A 458 -15.05 -5.59 30.38
N ASP A 459 -14.74 -4.67 31.31
CA ASP A 459 -15.42 -4.48 32.60
C ASP A 459 -16.56 -3.46 32.44
N ASP A 460 -17.59 -3.84 31.66
CA ASP A 460 -18.63 -2.91 31.18
C ASP A 460 -20.03 -3.24 31.70
N SER A 461 -20.74 -2.22 32.16
CA SER A 461 -22.19 -2.27 32.39
C SER A 461 -22.93 -2.09 31.06
N VAL A 462 -23.83 -3.00 30.68
CA VAL A 462 -24.44 -3.01 29.34
C VAL A 462 -25.97 -2.93 29.43
N THR A 463 -26.55 -2.03 28.62
CA THR A 463 -28.01 -1.94 28.42
C THR A 463 -28.35 -2.24 26.97
N GLU A 464 -29.27 -3.16 26.72
CA GLU A 464 -29.57 -3.66 25.37
C GLU A 464 -31.06 -3.75 25.09
N CYS A 465 -31.42 -3.55 23.82
CA CYS A 465 -32.75 -3.78 23.27
C CYS A 465 -32.69 -4.95 22.29
N ILE A 466 -33.60 -5.91 22.45
CA ILE A 466 -33.67 -7.14 21.66
C ILE A 466 -35.08 -7.28 21.12
N SER A 467 -35.25 -7.53 19.82
CA SER A 467 -36.55 -7.89 19.28
C SER A 467 -36.88 -9.37 19.50
N LYS A 468 -38.16 -9.67 19.62
CA LYS A 468 -38.70 -11.02 19.60
C LYS A 468 -40.07 -11.03 18.92
N GLY A 469 -40.11 -11.45 17.66
CA GLY A 469 -41.37 -11.53 16.89
C GLY A 469 -42.07 -10.18 16.71
N GLY A 470 -41.31 -9.10 16.57
CA GLY A 470 -41.80 -7.73 16.37
C GLY A 470 -41.97 -6.89 17.65
N GLU A 471 -42.09 -7.53 18.82
CA GLU A 471 -41.98 -6.85 20.12
C GLU A 471 -40.51 -6.58 20.47
N VAL A 472 -40.22 -5.56 21.28
CA VAL A 472 -38.84 -5.20 21.68
C VAL A 472 -38.73 -5.14 23.20
N PHE A 473 -37.73 -5.83 23.76
CA PHE A 473 -37.48 -5.96 25.17
C PHE A 473 -36.15 -5.30 25.55
N VAL A 474 -36.13 -4.54 26.65
CA VAL A 474 -34.90 -3.97 27.21
C VAL A 474 -34.36 -4.90 28.29
N LYS A 475 -33.06 -5.15 28.29
CA LYS A 475 -32.35 -5.95 29.30
C LYS A 475 -31.08 -5.26 29.79
N GLN A 476 -30.66 -5.56 31.02
CA GLN A 476 -29.32 -5.31 31.54
C GLN A 476 -28.45 -6.57 31.39
N SER A 477 -27.20 -6.36 31.00
CA SER A 477 -26.15 -7.37 30.98
C SER A 477 -24.82 -6.76 31.41
N PHE A 478 -23.79 -7.59 31.53
CA PHE A 478 -22.45 -7.19 31.96
C PHE A 478 -21.41 -7.94 31.13
N ASN A 479 -20.38 -7.23 30.69
CA ASN A 479 -19.24 -7.83 30.00
C ASN A 479 -18.22 -8.34 31.02
N ASP A 480 -17.56 -9.46 30.72
CA ASP A 480 -16.35 -9.94 31.40
C ASP A 480 -15.35 -10.36 30.32
N GLY A 481 -14.51 -9.40 29.94
CA GLY A 481 -13.70 -9.50 28.72
C GLY A 481 -14.58 -9.48 27.47
N LEU A 482 -14.42 -10.48 26.60
CA LEU A 482 -15.21 -10.62 25.36
C LEU A 482 -16.50 -11.43 25.56
N SER A 483 -16.77 -11.93 26.77
CA SER A 483 -18.01 -12.63 27.11
C SER A 483 -19.02 -11.66 27.71
N ASN A 484 -20.32 -11.87 27.44
CA ASN A 484 -21.39 -11.08 28.03
C ASN A 484 -22.39 -11.99 28.75
N PHE A 485 -22.87 -11.54 29.92
CA PHE A 485 -23.80 -12.29 30.76
C PHE A 485 -24.95 -11.39 31.21
N TYR A 486 -26.18 -11.90 31.18
CA TYR A 486 -27.32 -11.22 31.80
C TYR A 486 -27.17 -11.12 33.31
N LEU A 487 -27.67 -10.02 33.88
CA LEU A 487 -27.85 -9.90 35.33
C LEU A 487 -28.97 -10.83 35.82
N GLU A 488 -28.98 -11.13 37.13
CA GLU A 488 -30.06 -11.92 37.75
C GLU A 488 -31.40 -11.19 37.61
N ASP A 489 -31.44 -9.90 37.92
CA ASP A 489 -32.50 -9.00 37.49
C ASP A 489 -32.16 -8.41 36.11
N LYS A 490 -32.72 -9.01 35.06
CA LYS A 490 -32.57 -8.52 33.68
C LYS A 490 -33.14 -7.11 33.46
N GLN A 491 -33.90 -6.53 34.39
CA GLN A 491 -34.47 -5.18 34.29
C GLN A 491 -33.97 -4.24 35.40
N ALA A 492 -32.85 -4.57 36.05
CA ALA A 492 -32.22 -3.77 37.08
C ALA A 492 -32.09 -2.29 36.68
N GLY A 493 -32.75 -1.40 37.43
CA GLY A 493 -32.76 0.03 37.16
C GLY A 493 -33.47 0.48 35.86
N ILE A 494 -34.28 -0.36 35.20
CA ILE A 494 -35.04 -0.02 33.99
C ILE A 494 -36.52 0.23 34.30
N LYS A 495 -37.09 1.30 33.73
CA LYS A 495 -38.50 1.70 33.88
C LYS A 495 -39.10 2.12 32.55
N GLY A 496 -40.43 2.03 32.43
CA GLY A 496 -41.19 2.70 31.37
C GLY A 496 -40.88 2.24 29.93
N MET A 497 -40.44 0.99 29.76
CA MET A 497 -40.06 0.44 28.45
C MET A 497 -41.20 0.53 27.43
N ARG A 498 -40.84 0.97 26.22
CA ARG A 498 -41.65 0.90 25.00
C ARG A 498 -40.72 0.51 23.86
N GLY A 499 -41.19 -0.31 22.93
CA GLY A 499 -40.43 -0.54 21.72
C GLY A 499 -41.22 -1.29 20.66
N SER A 500 -40.77 -1.16 19.44
CA SER A 500 -41.42 -1.69 18.24
C SER A 500 -40.42 -1.86 17.11
N VAL A 501 -40.70 -2.80 16.21
CA VAL A 501 -40.06 -2.88 14.90
C VAL A 501 -41.07 -2.41 13.85
N THR A 502 -40.74 -1.36 13.12
CA THR A 502 -41.59 -0.74 12.08
C THR A 502 -40.72 -0.30 10.91
N ASP A 503 -41.14 -0.60 9.67
CA ASP A 503 -40.45 -0.19 8.44
C ASP A 503 -38.93 -0.54 8.42
N GLY A 504 -38.57 -1.73 8.93
CA GLY A 504 -37.18 -2.18 9.04
C GLY A 504 -36.35 -1.45 10.10
N VAL A 505 -36.97 -0.65 10.98
CA VAL A 505 -36.32 0.08 12.06
C VAL A 505 -36.81 -0.44 13.41
N MET A 506 -35.88 -0.91 14.24
CA MET A 506 -36.13 -1.15 15.66
C MET A 506 -35.99 0.16 16.43
N ARG A 507 -36.97 0.46 17.28
CA ARG A 507 -36.88 1.57 18.25
C ARG A 507 -37.27 1.08 19.63
N CYS A 508 -36.47 1.43 20.63
CA CYS A 508 -36.81 1.25 22.04
C CYS A 508 -36.60 2.55 22.82
N GLU A 509 -37.55 2.89 23.68
CA GLU A 509 -37.53 4.03 24.60
C GLU A 509 -37.70 3.48 26.02
N PHE A 510 -36.82 3.88 26.93
CA PHE A 510 -36.85 3.42 28.31
C PHE A 510 -36.17 4.44 29.22
N THR A 511 -36.45 4.34 30.52
CA THR A 511 -35.81 5.15 31.55
C THR A 511 -34.83 4.28 32.33
N ARG A 512 -33.56 4.67 32.40
CA ARG A 512 -32.51 3.99 33.17
C ARG A 512 -32.12 4.81 34.39
N GLN A 513 -32.16 4.22 35.57
CA GLN A 513 -31.70 4.88 36.79
C GLN A 513 -30.21 5.18 36.72
N LYS A 514 -29.77 6.38 37.12
CA LYS A 514 -28.33 6.69 37.16
C LYS A 514 -27.60 5.89 38.22
N LYS A 515 -28.26 5.59 39.34
CA LYS A 515 -27.68 4.88 40.48
C LYS A 515 -28.59 3.73 40.90
N TYR A 516 -28.05 2.52 40.90
CA TYR A 516 -28.76 1.31 41.32
C TYR A 516 -27.91 0.58 42.38
N PRO A 517 -28.25 0.68 43.68
CA PRO A 517 -27.38 0.21 44.77
C PRO A 517 -27.40 -1.31 44.99
N ASP A 518 -28.36 -2.03 44.40
CA ASP A 518 -28.59 -3.45 44.68
C ASP A 518 -27.69 -4.39 43.85
N ASP A 519 -27.14 -3.95 42.72
CA ASP A 519 -26.12 -4.67 41.93
C ASP A 519 -25.00 -3.72 41.44
N PRO A 520 -23.74 -3.89 41.87
CA PRO A 520 -22.62 -3.05 41.45
C PRO A 520 -22.23 -3.20 39.97
N LYS A 521 -22.76 -4.19 39.24
CA LYS A 521 -22.62 -4.32 37.78
C LYS A 521 -23.48 -3.31 37.00
N VAL A 522 -24.43 -2.66 37.67
CA VAL A 522 -25.15 -1.50 37.11
C VAL A 522 -24.39 -0.23 37.51
N PHE A 523 -23.58 0.30 36.59
CA PHE A 523 -22.67 1.40 36.90
C PHE A 523 -23.39 2.72 37.22
N ASP A 524 -22.79 3.51 38.12
CA ASP A 524 -23.30 4.82 38.54
C ASP A 524 -23.03 5.89 37.45
N LEU A 525 -24.06 6.27 36.71
CA LEU A 525 -24.02 7.17 35.55
C LEU A 525 -23.87 8.65 35.91
N ASN A 526 -23.64 8.97 37.18
CA ASN A 526 -23.13 10.28 37.60
C ASN A 526 -21.59 10.37 37.44
N MET A 527 -20.96 9.36 36.83
CA MET A 527 -19.55 9.35 36.43
C MET A 527 -19.45 9.33 34.90
N ASP A 528 -18.33 9.85 34.37
CA ASP A 528 -18.06 9.85 32.94
C ASP A 528 -17.63 8.45 32.46
N PHE A 529 -18.16 8.00 31.32
CA PHE A 529 -17.80 6.71 30.72
C PHE A 529 -17.51 6.85 29.23
N TYR A 530 -16.69 5.94 28.70
CA TYR A 530 -16.71 5.63 27.28
C TYR A 530 -18.02 4.90 26.93
N LEU A 531 -18.62 5.28 25.82
CA LEU A 531 -19.81 4.65 25.27
C LEU A 531 -19.38 3.71 24.15
N LEU A 532 -19.67 2.42 24.32
CA LEU A 532 -19.41 1.38 23.33
C LEU A 532 -20.77 0.93 22.75
N VAL A 533 -20.96 0.95 21.44
CA VAL A 533 -22.22 0.56 20.78
C VAL A 533 -22.00 -0.63 19.87
N ALA A 534 -22.78 -1.69 20.09
CA ALA A 534 -22.73 -2.93 19.34
C ALA A 534 -24.14 -3.33 18.87
N THR A 535 -24.21 -4.05 17.76
CA THR A 535 -25.45 -4.54 17.13
C THR A 535 -25.28 -5.97 16.65
N GLY A 536 -26.36 -6.72 16.52
CA GLY A 536 -26.28 -8.08 15.97
C GLY A 536 -27.62 -8.78 15.80
N GLU A 537 -27.55 -10.06 15.44
CA GLU A 537 -28.70 -10.96 15.35
C GLU A 537 -29.09 -11.53 16.72
N ALA A 538 -30.37 -11.84 16.88
CA ALA A 538 -30.93 -12.52 18.04
C ALA A 538 -31.79 -13.71 17.59
N VAL A 539 -32.01 -14.67 18.49
CA VAL A 539 -32.85 -15.85 18.24
C VAL A 539 -33.72 -16.08 19.46
N ASN A 540 -35.04 -16.15 19.25
CA ASN A 540 -36.03 -16.36 20.33
C ASN A 540 -35.98 -15.30 21.45
N GLY A 541 -35.46 -14.10 21.17
CA GLY A 541 -35.24 -13.01 22.12
C GLY A 541 -34.00 -13.16 23.01
N GLU A 542 -33.04 -14.01 22.65
CA GLU A 542 -31.69 -14.03 23.23
C GLU A 542 -30.67 -13.64 22.15
N LYS A 543 -29.70 -12.77 22.49
CA LYS A 543 -28.73 -12.24 21.52
C LYS A 543 -27.66 -13.25 21.11
N LEU A 544 -27.23 -13.19 19.85
CA LEU A 544 -26.00 -13.82 19.36
C LEU A 544 -24.81 -12.85 19.49
N PRO A 545 -23.55 -13.33 19.46
CA PRO A 545 -22.37 -12.47 19.38
C PRO A 545 -22.44 -11.55 18.16
N HIS A 546 -21.98 -10.30 18.31
CA HIS A 546 -21.79 -9.38 17.18
C HIS A 546 -20.60 -9.84 16.32
N THR A 547 -20.65 -9.54 15.02
CA THR A 547 -19.64 -9.93 14.03
C THR A 547 -18.74 -8.78 13.60
N SER A 548 -19.21 -7.53 13.74
CA SER A 548 -18.42 -6.31 13.59
C SER A 548 -17.74 -5.92 14.91
N GLU A 549 -16.71 -5.08 14.85
CA GLU A 549 -16.20 -4.41 16.06
C GLU A 549 -17.26 -3.45 16.62
N PRO A 550 -17.29 -3.20 17.95
CA PRO A 550 -18.17 -2.21 18.55
C PRO A 550 -17.62 -0.80 18.30
N THR A 551 -18.50 0.11 17.87
CA THR A 551 -18.14 1.54 17.74
C THR A 551 -17.95 2.19 19.11
N GLU A 552 -16.97 3.09 19.23
CA GLU A 552 -16.58 3.73 20.49
C GLU A 552 -16.73 5.26 20.45
N SER A 553 -17.03 5.85 21.61
CA SER A 553 -16.86 7.29 21.80
C SER A 553 -15.37 7.66 21.91
N MET A 554 -14.90 8.62 21.13
CA MET A 554 -13.50 9.11 21.11
C MET A 554 -12.97 9.69 22.46
N LYS A 555 -13.83 9.87 23.45
CA LYS A 555 -13.54 10.43 24.79
C LYS A 555 -14.61 9.93 25.76
N VAL A 556 -14.32 9.99 27.06
CA VAL A 556 -15.36 9.83 28.10
C VAL A 556 -16.46 10.89 27.95
N ILE A 557 -17.69 10.48 28.23
CA ILE A 557 -18.91 11.28 28.05
C ILE A 557 -19.60 11.44 29.42
N ASP A 558 -19.78 12.70 29.81
CA ASP A 558 -20.69 13.10 30.88
C ASP A 558 -22.13 13.01 30.37
N LEU A 559 -22.88 12.01 30.86
CA LEU A 559 -24.28 11.74 30.47
C LEU A 559 -25.28 12.78 31.01
N GLN A 560 -24.85 13.71 31.87
CA GLN A 560 -25.63 14.88 32.29
C GLN A 560 -25.55 16.00 31.24
N THR A 561 -24.58 15.94 30.31
CA THR A 561 -24.44 16.91 29.21
C THR A 561 -25.11 16.45 27.92
N TYR A 562 -25.58 17.42 27.14
CA TYR A 562 -26.14 17.20 25.80
C TYR A 562 -25.04 17.44 24.76
N VAL A 563 -24.33 16.37 24.42
CA VAL A 563 -23.29 16.33 23.38
C VAL A 563 -23.74 15.46 22.21
N ASP A 564 -23.33 15.83 21.01
CA ASP A 564 -23.48 15.00 19.82
C ASP A 564 -22.16 14.25 19.57
N VAL A 565 -22.21 12.92 19.56
CA VAL A 565 -21.04 12.04 19.52
C VAL A 565 -21.13 11.15 18.31
N SER A 566 -20.19 11.31 17.38
CA SER A 566 -19.93 10.29 16.38
C SER A 566 -19.25 9.10 17.05
N GLY A 567 -19.93 7.95 17.07
CA GLY A 567 -19.33 6.66 17.40
C GLY A 567 -18.42 6.25 16.25
N LYS A 568 -17.15 5.98 16.55
CA LYS A 568 -16.15 5.64 15.53
C LYS A 568 -15.73 4.19 15.69
N GLU A 569 -15.37 3.56 14.58
CA GLU A 569 -14.61 2.31 14.62
C GLU A 569 -13.35 2.51 15.48
N PRO A 570 -12.99 1.53 16.33
CA PRO A 570 -11.93 1.71 17.30
C PRO A 570 -10.60 2.08 16.63
N LYS A 571 -9.88 3.04 17.23
CA LYS A 571 -8.65 3.55 16.62
C LYS A 571 -7.56 2.47 16.55
N ARG A 572 -7.47 1.82 15.40
CA ARG A 572 -6.39 0.94 14.93
C ARG A 572 -5.04 1.33 15.54
N SER A 573 -4.58 0.60 16.56
CA SER A 573 -3.30 0.93 17.18
C SER A 573 -2.17 0.69 16.20
N ALA A 574 -1.43 1.76 15.90
CA ALA A 574 -0.23 1.70 15.07
C ALA A 574 0.82 0.73 15.65
N PHE A 575 0.81 0.46 16.96
CA PHE A 575 1.75 -0.46 17.59
C PHE A 575 1.56 -1.92 17.13
N ILE A 576 0.33 -2.34 16.83
CA ILE A 576 0.03 -3.69 16.30
C ILE A 576 0.64 -3.85 14.89
N TYR A 577 0.41 -2.88 14.01
CA TYR A 577 0.98 -2.89 12.64
C TYR A 577 2.51 -2.81 12.65
N VAL A 578 3.09 -1.92 13.49
CA VAL A 578 4.55 -1.79 13.61
C VAL A 578 5.17 -3.06 14.21
N HIS A 579 4.52 -3.72 15.17
CA HIS A 579 4.94 -5.04 15.66
C HIS A 579 5.03 -6.06 14.51
N GLY A 580 3.95 -6.22 13.73
CA GLY A 580 3.91 -7.17 12.62
C GLY A 580 4.99 -6.90 11.57
N ILE A 581 5.16 -5.64 11.17
CA ILE A 581 6.21 -5.22 10.22
C ILE A 581 7.62 -5.52 10.76
N LEU A 582 7.89 -5.22 12.03
CA LEU A 582 9.19 -5.51 12.64
C LEU A 582 9.48 -7.01 12.71
N MET A 583 8.49 -7.85 13.00
CA MET A 583 8.65 -9.31 13.00
C MET A 583 8.93 -9.85 11.60
N ILE A 584 8.19 -9.39 10.58
CA ILE A 584 8.42 -9.79 9.18
C ILE A 584 9.84 -9.38 8.75
N VAL A 585 10.26 -8.13 8.98
CA VAL A 585 11.61 -7.68 8.58
C VAL A 585 12.72 -8.42 9.34
N ALA A 586 12.52 -8.73 10.62
CA ALA A 586 13.49 -9.51 11.41
C ALA A 586 13.63 -10.96 10.91
N TRP A 587 12.51 -11.66 10.70
CA TRP A 587 12.50 -13.12 10.51
C TRP A 587 12.42 -13.56 9.03
N VAL A 588 11.77 -12.80 8.17
CA VAL A 588 11.62 -13.09 6.73
C VAL A 588 12.77 -12.51 5.90
N LEU A 589 13.32 -11.34 6.29
CA LEU A 589 14.45 -10.71 5.59
C LEU A 589 15.79 -10.99 6.28
N PHE A 590 16.02 -10.45 7.48
CA PHE A 590 17.36 -10.51 8.09
C PHE A 590 17.78 -11.90 8.53
N THR A 591 16.86 -12.72 9.06
CA THR A 591 17.18 -14.10 9.47
C THR A 591 17.53 -14.98 8.27
N SER A 592 16.74 -14.89 7.20
CA SER A 592 17.02 -15.52 5.91
C SER A 592 18.41 -15.20 5.36
N ILE A 593 18.79 -13.91 5.34
CA ILE A 593 20.12 -13.47 4.91
C ILE A 593 21.22 -14.01 5.85
N GLY A 594 20.99 -13.99 7.16
CA GLY A 594 21.97 -14.43 8.16
C GLY A 594 22.26 -15.93 8.13
N ILE A 595 21.23 -16.78 7.98
CA ILE A 595 21.38 -18.24 7.90
C ILE A 595 22.10 -18.64 6.60
N THR A 596 21.65 -18.10 5.46
CA THR A 596 22.26 -18.39 4.15
C THR A 596 23.72 -17.94 4.09
N THR A 597 24.05 -16.76 4.63
CA THR A 597 25.44 -16.27 4.76
C THR A 597 26.30 -17.18 5.62
N ALA A 598 25.81 -17.61 6.79
CA ALA A 598 26.58 -18.48 7.69
C ALA A 598 26.87 -19.87 7.09
N LYS A 599 26.01 -20.34 6.18
CA LYS A 599 26.16 -21.64 5.51
C LYS A 599 27.00 -21.54 4.25
N TYR A 600 26.59 -20.70 3.29
CA TYR A 600 27.16 -20.63 1.94
C TYR A 600 28.17 -19.49 1.74
N GLY A 601 28.23 -18.50 2.64
CA GLY A 601 29.18 -17.38 2.56
C GLY A 601 30.61 -17.70 2.97
N LYS A 602 30.85 -18.83 3.64
CA LYS A 602 32.19 -19.27 4.11
C LYS A 602 33.26 -19.40 3.01
N PRO A 603 32.99 -20.05 1.85
CA PRO A 603 33.93 -20.11 0.73
C PRO A 603 34.01 -18.82 -0.09
N MET A 604 33.07 -17.88 0.08
CA MET A 604 33.04 -16.64 -0.68
C MET A 604 34.00 -15.60 -0.08
N TRP A 605 34.81 -14.95 -0.94
CA TRP A 605 35.81 -13.94 -0.58
C TRP A 605 36.82 -14.33 0.53
N PRO A 606 37.53 -15.47 0.44
CA PRO A 606 38.44 -15.95 1.49
C PRO A 606 39.66 -15.03 1.74
N LYS A 607 39.95 -14.11 0.81
CA LYS A 607 41.02 -13.12 0.90
C LYS A 607 40.55 -11.77 1.49
N PHE A 608 39.25 -11.48 1.54
CA PHE A 608 38.73 -10.19 2.00
C PHE A 608 38.39 -10.25 3.51
N LYS A 609 39.28 -9.64 4.31
CA LYS A 609 39.20 -9.66 5.78
C LYS A 609 39.28 -8.26 6.39
N PRO A 610 38.27 -7.40 6.18
CA PRO A 610 38.21 -6.12 6.88
C PRO A 610 38.26 -6.36 8.39
N PHE A 611 39.08 -5.59 9.12
CA PHE A 611 39.25 -5.71 10.57
C PHE A 611 39.69 -7.10 11.10
N GLY A 612 40.28 -7.95 10.24
CA GLY A 612 40.92 -9.21 10.62
C GLY A 612 40.04 -10.46 10.59
N ASP A 613 38.72 -10.30 10.54
CA ASP A 613 37.75 -11.40 10.39
C ASP A 613 37.22 -11.49 8.93
N ASN A 614 36.66 -12.63 8.54
CA ASN A 614 36.13 -12.80 7.18
C ASN A 614 34.86 -11.97 6.96
N ILE A 615 34.68 -11.38 5.76
CA ILE A 615 33.50 -10.55 5.43
C ILE A 615 32.15 -11.25 5.71
N TRP A 616 32.01 -12.55 5.42
CA TRP A 616 30.77 -13.29 5.70
C TRP A 616 30.41 -13.29 7.20
N PHE A 617 31.41 -13.26 8.09
CA PHE A 617 31.21 -13.26 9.53
C PHE A 617 30.73 -11.89 10.02
N HIS A 618 31.25 -10.80 9.45
CA HIS A 618 30.73 -9.46 9.68
C HIS A 618 29.28 -9.34 9.21
N PHE A 619 28.98 -9.78 7.98
CA PHE A 619 27.64 -9.67 7.41
C PHE A 619 26.62 -10.48 8.23
N HIS A 620 26.93 -11.75 8.54
CA HIS A 620 26.12 -12.58 9.44
C HIS A 620 25.91 -11.92 10.81
N ARG A 621 26.98 -11.43 11.47
CA ARG A 621 26.87 -10.79 12.78
C ARG A 621 25.94 -9.56 12.76
N THR A 622 26.06 -8.71 11.73
CA THR A 622 25.24 -7.49 11.61
C THR A 622 23.77 -7.83 11.41
N VAL A 623 23.41 -8.72 10.48
CA VAL A 623 21.98 -9.03 10.23
C VAL A 623 21.34 -9.81 11.38
N MET A 624 22.09 -10.65 12.09
CA MET A 624 21.60 -11.33 13.31
C MET A 624 21.42 -10.34 14.47
N ALA A 625 22.27 -9.32 14.60
CA ALA A 625 22.09 -8.26 15.59
C ALA A 625 20.83 -7.42 15.29
N LEU A 626 20.58 -7.06 14.03
CA LEU A 626 19.36 -6.37 13.61
C LEU A 626 18.09 -7.20 13.88
N THR A 627 18.14 -8.51 13.61
CA THR A 627 17.06 -9.45 13.95
C THR A 627 16.72 -9.39 15.44
N ALA A 628 17.73 -9.43 16.31
CA ALA A 628 17.54 -9.37 17.76
C ALA A 628 16.98 -8.03 18.23
N VAL A 629 17.46 -6.90 17.68
CA VAL A 629 16.94 -5.56 18.00
C VAL A 629 15.48 -5.41 17.57
N PHE A 630 15.12 -5.82 16.35
CA PHE A 630 13.76 -5.67 15.84
C PHE A 630 12.77 -6.59 16.57
N THR A 631 13.19 -7.82 16.90
CA THR A 631 12.39 -8.75 17.73
C THR A 631 12.15 -8.17 19.14
N LEU A 632 13.17 -7.57 19.76
CA LEU A 632 13.02 -6.93 21.06
C LEU A 632 12.09 -5.71 21.00
N LEU A 633 12.27 -4.82 20.00
CA LEU A 633 11.44 -3.63 19.84
C LEU A 633 9.97 -3.98 19.59
N GLY A 634 9.68 -4.93 18.70
CA GLY A 634 8.30 -5.34 18.42
C GLY A 634 7.60 -5.95 19.64
N ILE A 635 8.32 -6.73 20.48
CA ILE A 635 7.74 -7.26 21.71
C ILE A 635 7.54 -6.17 22.77
N ILE A 636 8.45 -5.19 22.86
CA ILE A 636 8.26 -4.01 23.74
C ILE A 636 7.02 -3.22 23.32
N LEU A 637 6.80 -3.00 22.02
CA LEU A 637 5.60 -2.30 21.52
C LEU A 637 4.31 -3.00 21.95
N MET A 638 4.23 -4.34 21.82
CA MET A 638 3.04 -5.08 22.27
C MET A 638 2.91 -5.14 23.80
N ALA A 639 4.01 -5.11 24.55
CA ALA A 639 3.96 -5.01 26.00
C ALA A 639 3.48 -3.62 26.48
N VAL A 640 3.71 -2.56 25.69
CA VAL A 640 3.14 -1.22 25.93
C VAL A 640 1.65 -1.21 25.55
N GLU A 641 1.29 -1.73 24.38
CA GLU A 641 -0.09 -1.86 23.88
C GLU A 641 -1.01 -2.61 24.86
N CYS A 642 -0.53 -3.73 25.42
CA CYS A 642 -1.31 -4.60 26.31
C CYS A 642 -1.12 -4.29 27.81
N GLU A 643 -0.55 -3.13 28.16
CA GLU A 643 -0.15 -2.73 29.53
C GLU A 643 0.59 -3.82 30.34
N GLY A 644 1.36 -4.66 29.65
CA GLY A 644 2.03 -5.83 30.23
C GLY A 644 1.94 -7.06 29.34
N TYR A 645 1.08 -8.02 29.70
CA TYR A 645 0.95 -9.30 29.01
C TYR A 645 -0.39 -9.42 28.27
N CYS A 646 -0.32 -9.50 26.94
CA CYS A 646 -1.49 -9.71 26.10
C CYS A 646 -2.15 -11.07 26.40
N LYS A 647 -3.38 -11.04 26.94
CA LYS A 647 -4.25 -12.22 27.03
C LYS A 647 -5.08 -12.31 25.75
N LEU A 648 -5.21 -13.51 25.21
CA LEU A 648 -6.05 -13.82 24.04
C LEU A 648 -7.18 -14.78 24.45
N PRO A 649 -8.34 -14.75 23.79
CA PRO A 649 -9.47 -15.63 24.12
C PRO A 649 -9.13 -17.10 23.84
N ASN A 650 -9.66 -17.99 24.68
CA ASN A 650 -9.38 -19.44 24.66
C ASN A 650 -10.52 -20.27 24.04
N ASP A 651 -11.66 -19.62 23.80
CA ASP A 651 -12.99 -20.18 23.59
C ASP A 651 -13.52 -19.97 22.15
N VAL A 652 -12.73 -19.33 21.29
CA VAL A 652 -13.04 -19.13 19.87
C VAL A 652 -13.05 -20.48 19.13
N LEU A 653 -14.22 -20.85 18.62
CA LEU A 653 -14.46 -22.12 17.94
C LEU A 653 -13.49 -22.30 16.75
N GLY A 654 -12.70 -23.38 16.79
CA GLY A 654 -11.71 -23.70 15.74
C GLY A 654 -10.36 -22.95 15.85
N LYS A 655 -10.18 -22.04 16.82
CA LYS A 655 -8.99 -21.19 16.97
C LYS A 655 -8.24 -21.36 18.31
N THR A 656 -8.29 -22.56 18.89
CA THR A 656 -7.68 -22.90 20.20
C THR A 656 -6.16 -22.70 20.30
N TYR A 657 -5.47 -22.40 19.20
CA TYR A 657 -4.03 -22.12 19.15
C TYR A 657 -3.68 -20.64 19.28
N TRP A 658 -4.61 -19.70 19.16
CA TRP A 658 -4.34 -18.26 19.32
C TRP A 658 -3.63 -17.90 20.64
N PRO A 659 -4.02 -18.45 21.82
CA PRO A 659 -3.35 -18.18 23.10
C PRO A 659 -1.87 -18.57 23.14
N LEU A 660 -1.39 -19.37 22.19
CA LEU A 660 0.02 -19.78 22.10
C LEU A 660 0.92 -18.67 21.52
N HIS A 661 0.39 -17.66 20.82
CA HIS A 661 1.22 -16.64 20.17
C HIS A 661 2.07 -15.81 21.16
N PRO A 662 1.52 -15.17 22.22
CA PRO A 662 2.32 -14.44 23.19
C PRO A 662 3.40 -15.28 23.91
N PRO A 663 3.12 -16.49 24.45
CA PRO A 663 4.15 -17.28 25.13
C PRO A 663 5.18 -17.86 24.15
N LEU A 664 4.81 -18.22 22.91
CA LEU A 664 5.78 -18.61 21.88
C LEU A 664 6.68 -17.44 21.48
N GLY A 665 6.14 -16.24 21.30
CA GLY A 665 6.91 -15.03 20.99
C GLY A 665 7.93 -14.67 22.08
N ILE A 666 7.54 -14.76 23.35
CA ILE A 666 8.46 -14.59 24.48
C ILE A 666 9.56 -15.67 24.48
N PHE A 667 9.21 -16.93 24.22
CA PHE A 667 10.19 -18.01 24.16
C PHE A 667 11.17 -17.84 22.97
N VAL A 668 10.68 -17.41 21.81
CA VAL A 668 11.50 -17.03 20.64
C VAL A 668 12.46 -15.88 20.99
N LEU A 669 12.01 -14.86 21.74
CA LEU A 669 12.88 -13.78 22.21
C LEU A 669 14.01 -14.31 23.11
N LEU A 670 13.70 -15.21 24.06
CA LEU A 670 14.71 -15.82 24.93
C LEU A 670 15.77 -16.59 24.14
N LEU A 671 15.38 -17.38 23.13
CA LEU A 671 16.33 -18.07 22.24
C LEU A 671 17.15 -17.07 21.40
N THR A 672 16.50 -16.03 20.89
CA THR A 672 17.12 -14.94 20.10
C THR A 672 18.15 -14.14 20.89
N LEU A 673 17.96 -13.95 22.19
CA LEU A 673 18.93 -13.31 23.08
C LEU A 673 20.02 -14.28 23.56
N ALA A 674 19.68 -15.54 23.81
CA ALA A 674 20.66 -16.57 24.20
C ALA A 674 21.71 -16.82 23.10
N ASN A 675 21.32 -16.77 21.81
CA ASN A 675 22.22 -17.13 20.73
C ASN A 675 23.43 -16.18 20.54
N PRO A 676 23.25 -14.84 20.59
CA PRO A 676 24.36 -13.88 20.66
C PRO A 676 25.19 -13.99 21.94
N ILE A 677 24.57 -14.28 23.10
CA ILE A 677 25.30 -14.46 24.37
C ILE A 677 26.26 -15.66 24.26
N MET A 678 25.80 -16.79 23.73
CA MET A 678 26.69 -17.92 23.42
C MET A 678 27.79 -17.54 22.43
N ALA A 679 27.47 -16.74 21.41
CA ALA A 679 28.44 -16.27 20.41
C ALA A 679 29.49 -15.30 20.98
N PHE A 680 29.22 -14.62 22.10
CA PHE A 680 30.22 -13.83 22.83
C PHE A 680 31.27 -14.74 23.50
N PHE A 681 30.84 -15.86 24.11
CA PHE A 681 31.72 -16.86 24.72
C PHE A 681 32.31 -17.88 23.71
N ARG A 682 32.28 -17.56 22.41
CA ARG A 682 32.70 -18.41 21.29
C ARG A 682 34.18 -18.86 21.43
N PRO A 683 34.46 -20.16 21.65
CA PRO A 683 35.83 -20.64 21.79
C PRO A 683 36.68 -20.43 20.53
N GLY A 684 37.99 -20.23 20.71
CA GLY A 684 38.94 -20.01 19.61
C GLY A 684 38.97 -21.16 18.59
N PRO A 685 39.43 -20.93 17.34
CA PRO A 685 39.30 -21.91 16.24
C PRO A 685 39.99 -23.26 16.44
N LYS A 686 40.92 -23.37 17.41
CA LYS A 686 41.66 -24.59 17.75
C LYS A 686 41.27 -25.18 19.12
N ALA A 687 40.30 -24.60 19.83
CA ALA A 687 39.90 -25.07 21.16
C ALA A 687 39.11 -26.38 21.08
N ALA A 688 39.32 -27.31 22.02
CA ALA A 688 38.63 -28.60 22.05
C ALA A 688 37.10 -28.44 22.05
N ASN A 689 36.57 -27.56 22.90
CA ASN A 689 35.13 -27.34 23.10
C ASN A 689 34.45 -26.59 21.94
N ARG A 690 35.18 -26.27 20.86
CA ARG A 690 34.67 -25.56 19.68
C ARG A 690 33.50 -26.29 19.00
N HIS A 691 33.50 -27.63 19.03
CA HIS A 691 32.45 -28.45 18.44
C HIS A 691 31.11 -28.31 19.21
N VAL A 692 31.17 -28.29 20.56
CA VAL A 692 30.00 -28.10 21.43
C VAL A 692 29.36 -26.73 21.15
N PHE A 693 30.17 -25.66 21.11
CA PHE A 693 29.71 -24.34 20.72
C PHE A 693 29.03 -24.34 19.34
N ASN A 694 29.65 -24.95 18.33
CA ASN A 694 29.10 -24.97 16.97
C ASN A 694 27.71 -25.64 16.93
N TRP A 695 27.53 -26.78 17.62
CA TRP A 695 26.23 -27.47 17.69
C TRP A 695 25.17 -26.70 18.48
N MET A 696 25.51 -26.14 19.63
CA MET A 696 24.55 -25.37 20.44
C MET A 696 24.10 -24.08 19.74
N HIS A 697 25.05 -23.33 19.19
CA HIS A 697 24.77 -22.08 18.46
C HIS A 697 23.94 -22.30 17.18
N TRP A 698 24.21 -23.40 16.46
CA TRP A 698 23.39 -23.82 15.32
C TRP A 698 21.99 -24.28 15.76
N GLY A 699 21.92 -25.16 16.75
CA GLY A 699 20.65 -25.75 17.21
C GLY A 699 19.68 -24.71 17.78
N VAL A 700 20.17 -23.80 18.64
CA VAL A 700 19.35 -22.70 19.19
C VAL A 700 18.91 -21.73 18.08
N GLY A 701 19.79 -21.41 17.12
CA GLY A 701 19.44 -20.54 16.00
C GLY A 701 18.37 -21.14 15.07
N VAL A 702 18.48 -22.44 14.75
CA VAL A 702 17.48 -23.15 13.92
C VAL A 702 16.16 -23.31 14.66
N LEU A 703 16.20 -23.65 15.96
CA LEU A 703 14.99 -23.76 16.79
C LEU A 703 14.25 -22.42 16.88
N ALA A 704 14.96 -21.31 17.10
CA ALA A 704 14.38 -19.98 17.13
C ALA A 704 13.71 -19.62 15.79
N TRP A 705 14.34 -19.93 14.66
CA TRP A 705 13.78 -19.68 13.32
C TRP A 705 12.50 -20.48 13.04
N ILE A 706 12.46 -21.77 13.43
CA ILE A 706 11.25 -22.62 13.28
C ILE A 706 10.11 -22.07 14.13
N LEU A 707 10.38 -21.78 15.41
CA LEU A 707 9.35 -21.29 16.34
C LEU A 707 8.88 -19.87 15.98
N ALA A 708 9.76 -19.00 15.51
CA ALA A 708 9.39 -17.68 15.00
C ALA A 708 8.46 -17.79 13.78
N SER A 709 8.75 -18.71 12.86
CA SER A 709 7.89 -18.97 11.69
C SER A 709 6.48 -19.40 12.09
N LEU A 710 6.36 -20.35 13.03
CA LEU A 710 5.06 -20.75 13.60
C LEU A 710 4.35 -19.59 14.30
N THR A 711 5.09 -18.78 15.08
CA THR A 711 4.56 -17.62 15.81
C THR A 711 4.00 -16.56 14.85
N MET A 712 4.66 -16.33 13.70
CA MET A 712 4.18 -15.42 12.65
C MET A 712 2.91 -15.95 11.97
N PHE A 713 2.81 -17.24 11.66
CA PHE A 713 1.59 -17.82 11.10
C PHE A 713 0.38 -17.67 12.04
N ILE A 714 0.57 -17.90 13.34
CA ILE A 714 -0.51 -17.64 14.31
C ILE A 714 -0.81 -16.14 14.37
N GLY A 715 0.21 -15.27 14.35
CA GLY A 715 0.05 -13.81 14.41
C GLY A 715 -0.78 -13.24 13.26
N LEU A 716 -0.56 -13.70 12.03
CA LEU A 716 -1.33 -13.29 10.84
C LEU A 716 -2.79 -13.80 10.85
N ASP A 717 -3.11 -14.80 11.67
CA ASP A 717 -4.45 -15.36 11.82
C ASP A 717 -5.23 -14.73 12.99
N LEU A 718 -4.60 -13.85 13.79
CA LEU A 718 -5.27 -13.09 14.85
C LEU A 718 -6.14 -11.98 14.24
N GLN A 719 -7.44 -11.98 14.57
CA GLN A 719 -8.43 -10.97 14.13
C GLN A 719 -7.92 -9.53 14.27
N ARG A 720 -7.28 -9.18 15.41
CA ARG A 720 -6.73 -7.84 15.70
C ARG A 720 -5.71 -7.32 14.69
N THR A 721 -5.16 -8.16 13.82
CA THR A 721 -4.25 -7.70 12.75
C THR A 721 -4.99 -7.21 11.50
N HIS A 722 -6.24 -7.65 11.31
CA HIS A 722 -7.00 -7.55 10.06
C HIS A 722 -6.14 -7.85 8.82
N ALA A 723 -5.24 -8.83 8.94
CA ALA A 723 -4.35 -9.19 7.85
C ALA A 723 -5.17 -9.76 6.69
N PRO A 724 -4.96 -9.28 5.44
CA PRO A 724 -5.64 -9.84 4.28
C PRO A 724 -5.27 -11.34 4.14
N PRO A 725 -6.21 -12.25 3.78
CA PRO A 725 -5.94 -13.69 3.62
C PRO A 725 -4.72 -14.02 2.73
N GLU A 726 -4.42 -13.13 1.78
CA GLU A 726 -3.26 -13.11 0.90
C GLU A 726 -1.92 -13.07 1.67
N ALA A 727 -1.88 -12.47 2.86
CA ALA A 727 -0.67 -12.40 3.69
C ALA A 727 -0.16 -13.78 4.12
N VAL A 728 -1.07 -14.72 4.38
CA VAL A 728 -0.73 -16.12 4.67
C VAL A 728 -0.11 -16.78 3.42
N HIS A 729 -0.64 -16.49 2.24
CA HIS A 729 -0.10 -16.99 0.97
C HIS A 729 1.32 -16.47 0.71
N VAL A 730 1.61 -15.19 1.00
CA VAL A 730 2.96 -14.61 0.93
C VAL A 730 3.94 -15.36 1.85
N MET A 731 3.54 -15.66 3.10
CA MET A 731 4.36 -16.43 4.03
C MET A 731 4.60 -17.88 3.57
N LEU A 732 3.60 -18.53 2.97
CA LEU A 732 3.75 -19.87 2.38
C LEU A 732 4.72 -19.85 1.19
N VAL A 733 4.60 -18.86 0.29
CA VAL A 733 5.51 -18.67 -0.86
C VAL A 733 6.95 -18.44 -0.39
N TRP A 734 7.18 -17.61 0.64
CA TRP A 734 8.50 -17.43 1.23
C TRP A 734 9.07 -18.74 1.79
N GLY A 735 8.25 -19.54 2.50
CA GLY A 735 8.66 -20.82 3.06
C GLY A 735 9.07 -21.83 1.97
N VAL A 736 8.26 -21.96 0.92
CA VAL A 736 8.57 -22.79 -0.26
C VAL A 736 9.83 -22.30 -0.96
N TYR A 737 9.96 -20.99 -1.21
CA TYR A 737 11.15 -20.39 -1.80
C TYR A 737 12.42 -20.68 -0.97
N HIS A 738 12.34 -20.62 0.37
CA HIS A 738 13.47 -20.94 1.24
C HIS A 738 13.90 -22.40 1.16
N ILE A 739 12.95 -23.33 1.12
CA ILE A 739 13.22 -24.75 0.94
C ILE A 739 13.87 -24.99 -0.43
N LEU A 740 13.29 -24.45 -1.50
CA LEU A 740 13.82 -24.56 -2.87
C LEU A 740 15.22 -23.95 -3.00
N PHE A 741 15.48 -22.79 -2.40
CA PHE A 741 16.80 -22.15 -2.38
C PHE A 741 17.84 -23.03 -1.68
N ILE A 742 17.52 -23.57 -0.49
CA ILE A 742 18.42 -24.45 0.26
C ILE A 742 18.69 -25.74 -0.54
N VAL A 743 17.66 -26.34 -1.14
CA VAL A 743 17.79 -27.54 -1.98
C VAL A 743 18.65 -27.26 -3.22
N ALA A 744 18.40 -26.16 -3.93
CA ALA A 744 19.21 -25.74 -5.07
C ALA A 744 20.68 -25.55 -4.68
N MET A 745 20.95 -24.86 -3.58
CA MET A 745 22.32 -24.62 -3.09
C MET A 745 23.03 -25.87 -2.54
N GLU A 746 22.31 -26.95 -2.22
CA GLU A 746 22.87 -28.27 -1.85
C GLU A 746 23.06 -29.21 -3.05
N ILE A 747 22.23 -29.08 -4.08
CA ILE A 747 22.26 -29.91 -5.30
C ILE A 747 23.25 -29.33 -6.31
N LEU A 748 23.15 -28.03 -6.67
CA LEU A 748 23.94 -27.37 -7.71
C LEU A 748 25.47 -27.52 -7.60
N PRO A 749 26.10 -27.57 -6.41
CA PRO A 749 27.55 -27.80 -6.31
C PRO A 749 27.99 -29.17 -6.83
N ARG A 750 27.11 -30.18 -6.83
CA ARG A 750 27.43 -31.58 -7.18
C ARG A 750 27.61 -31.81 -8.69
N PRO A 751 26.72 -31.36 -9.59
CA PRO A 751 26.94 -31.45 -11.03
C PRO A 751 28.00 -30.45 -11.51
N LEU A 752 28.10 -29.25 -10.95
CA LEU A 752 29.13 -28.28 -11.35
C LEU A 752 30.55 -28.78 -11.07
N ALA A 753 30.78 -29.43 -9.93
CA ALA A 753 32.06 -30.09 -9.64
C ALA A 753 32.39 -31.21 -10.65
N ARG A 754 31.40 -32.05 -11.01
CA ARG A 754 31.57 -33.09 -12.04
C ARG A 754 31.83 -32.50 -13.43
N CYS A 755 31.13 -31.45 -13.82
CA CYS A 755 31.39 -30.76 -15.09
C CYS A 755 32.81 -30.18 -15.12
N PHE A 756 33.31 -29.62 -14.01
CA PHE A 756 34.67 -29.11 -13.93
C PHE A 756 35.72 -30.23 -14.04
N GLU A 757 35.52 -31.38 -13.37
CA GLU A 757 36.38 -32.57 -13.56
C GLU A 757 36.37 -33.09 -15.00
N VAL A 758 35.20 -33.19 -15.64
CA VAL A 758 35.06 -33.65 -17.02
C VAL A 758 35.73 -32.68 -18.00
N VAL A 759 35.57 -31.37 -17.82
CA VAL A 759 36.26 -30.36 -18.64
C VAL A 759 37.78 -30.46 -18.46
N VAL A 760 38.29 -30.55 -17.23
CA VAL A 760 39.73 -30.71 -16.95
C VAL A 760 40.28 -31.99 -17.57
N GLN A 761 39.60 -33.14 -17.41
CA GLN A 761 40.02 -34.39 -18.07
C GLN A 761 39.96 -34.32 -19.61
N SER A 762 38.97 -33.64 -20.18
CA SER A 762 38.88 -33.43 -21.64
C SER A 762 40.02 -32.56 -22.16
N THR A 763 40.48 -31.60 -21.36
CA THR A 763 41.60 -30.71 -21.69
C THR A 763 42.93 -31.47 -21.63
N VAL A 764 43.12 -32.32 -20.62
CA VAL A 764 44.29 -33.22 -20.51
C VAL A 764 44.37 -34.22 -21.67
N LYS A 765 43.23 -34.73 -22.16
CA LYS A 765 43.19 -35.63 -23.33
C LYS A 765 43.49 -34.94 -24.67
N ARG A 766 43.51 -33.60 -24.75
CA ARG A 766 43.81 -32.84 -25.99
C ARG A 766 45.28 -32.42 -26.13
N GLY A 767 46.19 -33.03 -25.37
CA GLY A 767 47.59 -33.18 -25.80
C GLY A 767 48.47 -31.93 -25.81
N LYS A 768 48.14 -30.89 -25.03
CA LYS A 768 49.08 -29.79 -24.74
C LYS A 768 49.10 -29.46 -23.25
N VAL A 769 50.25 -29.70 -22.62
CA VAL A 769 50.56 -29.25 -21.26
C VAL A 769 51.56 -28.11 -21.38
N TYR A 770 51.14 -26.89 -21.05
CA TYR A 770 52.03 -25.75 -20.94
C TYR A 770 52.47 -25.60 -19.49
N ASP A 771 53.78 -25.66 -19.24
CA ASP A 771 54.35 -25.43 -17.91
C ASP A 771 54.46 -23.92 -17.66
N LEU A 772 53.48 -23.38 -16.93
CA LEU A 772 53.33 -21.95 -16.68
C LEU A 772 54.41 -21.37 -15.75
N GLU A 773 55.33 -22.18 -15.19
CA GLU A 773 56.42 -21.68 -14.34
C GLU A 773 57.63 -21.13 -15.12
N ARG A 774 57.68 -21.22 -16.46
CA ARG A 774 58.85 -20.80 -17.28
C ARG A 774 58.52 -19.92 -18.50
N VAL A 775 57.73 -18.87 -18.32
CA VAL A 775 57.56 -17.80 -19.33
C VAL A 775 58.46 -16.62 -19.00
N ARG A 776 59.23 -16.13 -19.97
CA ARG A 776 60.10 -14.94 -19.79
C ARG A 776 59.78 -13.88 -20.85
N LYS A 777 59.91 -12.61 -20.45
CA LYS A 777 59.71 -11.44 -21.30
C LYS A 777 61.05 -10.84 -21.70
N ASP A 778 61.25 -10.56 -22.98
CA ASP A 778 62.35 -9.75 -23.50
C ASP A 778 61.82 -8.42 -24.07
N ASN A 779 62.67 -7.66 -24.77
CA ASN A 779 62.27 -6.36 -25.34
C ASN A 779 61.33 -6.47 -26.55
N ASP A 780 61.19 -7.67 -27.14
CA ASP A 780 60.45 -7.89 -28.39
C ASP A 780 59.25 -8.87 -28.23
N GLY A 781 59.05 -9.49 -27.07
CA GLY A 781 57.90 -10.35 -26.82
C GLY A 781 57.96 -11.27 -25.58
N TYR A 782 57.11 -12.29 -25.59
CA TYR A 782 57.10 -13.38 -24.61
C TYR A 782 57.64 -14.67 -25.24
N ILE A 783 58.51 -15.36 -24.51
CA ILE A 783 59.13 -16.63 -24.91
C ILE A 783 58.78 -17.69 -23.86
N ALA A 784 58.45 -18.89 -24.34
CA ALA A 784 58.22 -20.08 -23.53
C ALA A 784 59.12 -21.23 -24.01
N ASP A 785 59.65 -22.00 -23.06
CA ASP A 785 60.44 -23.19 -23.33
C ASP A 785 59.49 -24.39 -23.58
N GLU A 786 59.35 -24.82 -24.83
CA GLU A 786 58.65 -26.06 -25.16
C GLU A 786 59.59 -27.26 -24.97
N THR A 787 59.12 -28.29 -24.25
CA THR A 787 59.85 -29.55 -24.07
C THR A 787 59.21 -30.63 -24.94
N SER A 788 59.99 -31.15 -25.88
CA SER A 788 59.62 -32.27 -26.75
C SER A 788 59.45 -33.58 -25.95
N THR A 789 58.72 -34.55 -26.51
CA THR A 789 58.53 -35.89 -25.94
C THR A 789 59.82 -36.71 -25.83
N ASP A 790 60.91 -36.29 -26.46
CA ASP A 790 62.26 -36.86 -26.29
C ASP A 790 63.10 -36.16 -25.19
N GLY A 791 62.58 -35.10 -24.58
CA GLY A 791 63.26 -34.33 -23.53
C GLY A 791 64.15 -33.20 -24.03
N THR A 792 64.19 -32.90 -25.34
CA THR A 792 64.84 -31.68 -25.84
C THR A 792 63.99 -30.43 -25.53
N VAL A 793 64.66 -29.34 -25.17
CA VAL A 793 64.02 -28.06 -24.82
C VAL A 793 64.35 -27.03 -25.90
N THR A 794 63.32 -26.43 -26.49
CA THR A 794 63.43 -25.39 -27.52
C THR A 794 62.62 -24.17 -27.13
N ALA A 795 63.24 -22.99 -27.19
CA ALA A 795 62.61 -21.72 -26.88
C ALA A 795 61.78 -21.23 -28.08
N THR A 796 60.45 -21.22 -27.94
CA THR A 796 59.51 -20.82 -29.01
C THR A 796 58.96 -19.41 -28.71
N ARG A 797 59.01 -18.51 -29.70
CA ARG A 797 58.47 -17.14 -29.56
C ARG A 797 56.97 -17.12 -29.87
N ILE A 798 56.18 -16.53 -28.98
CA ILE A 798 54.72 -16.50 -29.08
C ILE A 798 54.30 -15.27 -29.90
N ASN A 799 53.92 -15.49 -31.16
CA ASN A 799 53.54 -14.42 -32.09
C ASN A 799 52.03 -14.09 -32.10
N ASP A 800 51.21 -14.81 -31.33
CA ASP A 800 49.75 -14.61 -31.28
C ASP A 800 49.34 -14.00 -29.93
N THR A 801 48.98 -12.71 -29.93
CA THR A 801 48.58 -11.96 -28.74
C THR A 801 47.07 -11.95 -28.49
N SER A 802 46.28 -12.70 -29.25
CA SER A 802 44.81 -12.65 -29.21
C SER A 802 44.16 -13.42 -28.05
N SER A 803 44.91 -14.24 -27.30
CA SER A 803 44.35 -15.24 -26.37
C SER A 803 44.85 -15.17 -24.91
N VAL A 804 45.46 -14.06 -24.49
CA VAL A 804 46.01 -13.89 -23.12
C VAL A 804 45.15 -12.91 -22.29
N PRO A 805 44.43 -13.38 -21.25
CA PRO A 805 43.80 -12.49 -20.27
C PRO A 805 44.83 -11.70 -19.46
N SER A 806 44.46 -10.46 -19.16
CA SER A 806 45.28 -9.41 -18.53
C SER A 806 45.73 -9.66 -17.09
N SER A 807 46.92 -9.14 -16.77
CA SER A 807 47.42 -8.71 -15.44
C SER A 807 47.29 -9.66 -14.23
N ASP A 808 48.47 -10.09 -13.75
CA ASP A 808 48.81 -10.42 -12.35
C ASP A 808 48.21 -11.70 -11.72
N VAL A 809 48.68 -12.85 -12.21
CA VAL A 809 48.68 -14.11 -11.46
C VAL A 809 50.01 -14.28 -10.71
N THR A 810 50.09 -13.81 -9.46
CA THR A 810 51.14 -14.27 -8.53
C THR A 810 50.80 -15.67 -8.01
N ALA A 811 51.62 -16.66 -8.32
CA ALA A 811 51.42 -18.06 -7.91
C ALA A 811 51.35 -18.23 -6.38
N ASN A 812 50.40 -19.06 -5.92
CA ASN A 812 50.19 -19.33 -4.48
C ASN A 812 51.23 -20.32 -3.93
N LYS A 813 51.76 -20.05 -2.73
CA LYS A 813 52.03 -21.13 -1.76
C LYS A 813 50.71 -21.59 -1.16
N LEU A 814 50.20 -22.77 -1.53
CA LEU A 814 49.03 -23.38 -0.88
C LEU A 814 49.38 -23.87 0.54
N PRO A 815 48.54 -23.59 1.56
CA PRO A 815 48.62 -24.24 2.86
C PRO A 815 47.95 -25.63 2.84
N ALA A 816 48.63 -26.65 3.36
CA ALA A 816 48.24 -28.06 3.31
C ALA A 816 47.04 -28.41 4.23
N LYS A 817 45.82 -27.98 3.88
CA LYS A 817 44.59 -28.28 4.67
C LYS A 817 43.33 -28.72 3.93
N VAL A 818 43.40 -28.95 2.61
CA VAL A 818 42.28 -29.54 1.84
C VAL A 818 42.28 -31.07 1.92
N ASN A 819 43.41 -31.70 2.27
CA ASN A 819 43.61 -33.14 2.14
C ASN A 819 43.33 -33.94 3.43
N LYS A 820 42.10 -33.90 3.97
CA LYS A 820 41.72 -34.77 5.11
C LYS A 820 40.35 -35.45 5.05
N GLU A 821 39.41 -34.99 4.23
CA GLU A 821 38.11 -35.68 4.06
C GLU A 821 37.99 -36.49 2.76
N MET A 822 38.89 -36.28 1.80
CA MET A 822 38.94 -37.02 0.53
C MET A 822 40.05 -38.11 0.50
N SER A 823 40.70 -38.37 1.63
CA SER A 823 41.90 -39.23 1.75
C SER A 823 41.61 -40.69 2.12
N ARG A 824 40.34 -41.11 2.25
CA ARG A 824 40.01 -42.42 2.83
C ARG A 824 40.14 -43.62 1.87
N ASP A 825 40.07 -43.38 0.56
CA ASP A 825 40.02 -44.43 -0.48
C ASP A 825 41.21 -44.40 -1.46
N ILE A 826 42.32 -43.73 -1.12
CA ILE A 826 43.54 -43.69 -1.93
C ILE A 826 44.73 -44.24 -1.13
N ARG A 827 45.26 -45.40 -1.53
CA ARG A 827 46.60 -45.88 -1.16
C ARG A 827 47.58 -45.61 -2.29
N VAL A 828 48.81 -45.24 -1.95
CA VAL A 828 49.91 -45.05 -2.90
C VAL A 828 51.15 -45.75 -2.34
N GLU A 829 51.85 -46.53 -3.16
CA GLU A 829 53.09 -47.23 -2.78
C GLU A 829 54.32 -46.56 -3.38
N GLU A 830 55.41 -46.48 -2.61
CA GLU A 830 56.68 -45.83 -2.99
C GLU A 830 57.66 -46.87 -3.56
N LYS A 831 58.09 -46.71 -4.83
CA LYS A 831 58.95 -47.70 -5.51
C LYS A 831 60.45 -47.31 -5.61
N GLY A 832 60.86 -46.20 -4.97
CA GLY A 832 62.27 -45.85 -4.78
C GLY A 832 62.66 -44.43 -5.22
N LYS A 833 63.88 -44.02 -4.84
CA LYS A 833 64.45 -42.68 -5.05
C LYS A 833 65.68 -42.71 -5.95
N ARG A 834 65.81 -41.71 -6.83
CA ARG A 834 67.09 -41.25 -7.41
C ARG A 834 67.13 -39.73 -7.42
N ASN A 835 68.32 -39.17 -7.18
CA ASN A 835 68.62 -37.74 -7.24
C ASN A 835 67.60 -36.81 -6.55
N GLY A 836 67.17 -37.17 -5.33
CA GLY A 836 66.38 -36.30 -4.45
C GLY A 836 64.87 -36.25 -4.71
N TYR A 837 64.38 -36.82 -5.81
CA TYR A 837 62.95 -36.84 -6.15
C TYR A 837 62.34 -38.25 -5.96
N VAL A 838 61.06 -38.28 -5.57
CA VAL A 838 60.25 -39.49 -5.40
C VAL A 838 59.33 -39.62 -6.61
N LEU A 839 59.40 -40.76 -7.32
CA LEU A 839 58.43 -41.07 -8.38
C LEU A 839 57.19 -41.75 -7.78
N TRP A 840 56.02 -41.30 -8.23
CA TRP A 840 54.72 -41.92 -7.97
C TRP A 840 54.09 -42.35 -9.31
N THR A 841 53.52 -43.55 -9.37
CA THR A 841 52.85 -44.05 -10.58
C THR A 841 51.49 -44.66 -10.27
N GLY A 842 50.42 -43.97 -10.67
CA GLY A 842 49.05 -44.49 -10.68
C GLY A 842 48.22 -44.18 -9.42
N VAL A 843 46.98 -43.76 -9.65
CA VAL A 843 45.91 -43.71 -8.65
C VAL A 843 44.86 -44.74 -9.07
N THR A 844 44.47 -45.63 -8.15
CA THR A 844 43.38 -46.59 -8.38
C THR A 844 42.20 -46.23 -7.48
N VAL A 845 41.02 -46.02 -8.08
CA VAL A 845 39.78 -45.71 -7.36
C VAL A 845 38.84 -46.91 -7.46
N ARG A 846 38.17 -47.26 -6.35
CA ARG A 846 37.13 -48.30 -6.32
C ARG A 846 35.75 -47.64 -6.51
N GLU A 847 34.97 -48.12 -7.47
CA GLU A 847 33.55 -47.76 -7.57
C GLU A 847 32.72 -48.54 -6.51
N PRO A 848 31.74 -47.90 -5.84
CA PRO A 848 30.73 -48.58 -5.05
C PRO A 848 29.47 -48.91 -5.89
N ASP A 849 28.81 -50.02 -5.53
CA ASP A 849 27.77 -50.66 -6.33
C ASP A 849 26.47 -49.85 -6.56
N GLN A 850 25.80 -50.25 -7.64
CA GLN A 850 24.55 -49.70 -8.17
C GLN A 850 23.36 -49.76 -7.19
N LEU A 851 22.59 -48.67 -7.10
CA LEU A 851 21.18 -48.70 -6.67
C LEU A 851 20.27 -48.23 -7.81
N LYS A 852 19.43 -49.12 -8.33
CA LYS A 852 18.38 -48.83 -9.34
C LYS A 852 17.06 -48.48 -8.65
N LEU A 853 16.33 -47.48 -9.15
CA LEU A 853 14.85 -47.43 -9.24
C LEU A 853 14.42 -46.40 -10.34
N PRO A 854 13.19 -46.46 -10.91
CA PRO A 854 12.91 -46.04 -12.30
C PRO A 854 11.77 -45.00 -12.51
N TYR A 855 11.48 -44.70 -13.80
CA TYR A 855 10.42 -43.84 -14.39
C TYR A 855 10.60 -42.30 -14.29
N SER A 856 10.08 -41.46 -15.21
CA SER A 856 9.95 -41.48 -16.70
C SER A 856 9.34 -40.14 -17.20
N ALA A 857 9.67 -39.70 -18.43
CA ALA A 857 9.17 -38.49 -19.14
C ALA A 857 9.58 -37.12 -18.52
N GLY A 858 9.90 -36.06 -19.28
CA GLY A 858 10.08 -35.88 -20.73
C GLY A 858 9.41 -34.61 -21.25
N LEU A 859 10.12 -33.75 -22.02
CA LEU A 859 9.64 -32.81 -23.09
C LEU A 859 10.77 -31.79 -23.48
N TRP A 860 11.07 -31.72 -24.79
CA TRP A 860 11.52 -30.59 -25.69
C TRP A 860 12.38 -29.43 -25.11
N THR A 861 13.63 -29.17 -25.54
CA THR A 861 14.19 -28.71 -26.85
C THR A 861 13.88 -27.27 -27.26
N ASP A 862 14.94 -26.46 -27.38
CA ASP A 862 15.29 -25.53 -28.48
C ASP A 862 16.17 -24.37 -27.95
N ALA A 863 16.93 -23.60 -28.73
CA ALA A 863 17.77 -23.85 -29.92
C ALA A 863 18.47 -22.51 -30.23
N ILE A 864 19.81 -22.45 -30.36
CA ILE A 864 20.49 -21.29 -30.97
C ILE A 864 21.55 -21.75 -31.98
N VAL A 865 21.53 -21.08 -33.13
CA VAL A 865 22.15 -21.47 -34.40
C VAL A 865 23.63 -21.06 -34.47
N ILE A 866 24.43 -21.88 -35.16
CA ILE A 866 25.78 -21.53 -35.64
C ILE A 866 25.67 -21.25 -37.15
N SER A 867 26.15 -20.11 -37.62
CA SER A 867 26.28 -19.82 -39.06
C SER A 867 27.61 -20.33 -39.61
N ASN A 868 27.56 -20.97 -40.77
CA ASN A 868 28.74 -21.49 -41.49
C ASN A 868 29.69 -20.39 -41.96
N ASP A 869 30.96 -20.77 -42.14
CA ASP A 869 31.70 -20.41 -43.35
C ASP A 869 32.56 -21.60 -43.83
N HIS A 870 32.86 -21.63 -45.13
CA HIS A 870 33.40 -22.79 -45.87
C HIS A 870 34.82 -23.24 -45.48
N VAL A 871 35.16 -24.52 -45.76
CA VAL A 871 36.24 -24.92 -46.71
C VAL A 871 36.27 -26.45 -46.97
N THR A 872 36.15 -26.79 -48.25
CA THR A 872 36.42 -28.04 -49.02
C THR A 872 36.78 -29.40 -48.36
N GLU A 873 36.13 -30.47 -48.83
CA GLU A 873 36.60 -31.87 -48.79
C GLU A 873 37.86 -32.10 -49.68
N PRO A 874 38.54 -33.27 -49.55
CA PRO A 874 38.33 -34.29 -50.59
C PRO A 874 38.31 -35.77 -50.11
N ASP A 875 37.55 -36.59 -50.85
CA ASP A 875 37.67 -38.03 -51.17
C ASP A 875 38.13 -39.08 -50.13
N GLY A 876 37.37 -40.19 -50.00
CA GLY A 876 37.88 -41.37 -49.27
C GLY A 876 36.96 -42.58 -49.00
N ASP A 877 36.19 -43.08 -49.98
CA ASP A 877 35.68 -44.47 -50.15
C ASP A 877 35.04 -45.29 -48.98
N ARG A 878 33.80 -45.77 -49.21
CA ARG A 878 33.16 -47.06 -48.77
C ARG A 878 33.49 -47.68 -47.38
N THR A 879 32.53 -48.12 -46.56
CA THR A 879 31.41 -49.06 -46.84
C THR A 879 30.46 -49.19 -45.62
N ASP A 880 29.31 -49.84 -45.84
CA ASP A 880 28.29 -50.34 -44.89
C ASP A 880 28.79 -50.77 -43.47
N THR A 881 27.99 -50.73 -42.38
CA THR A 881 26.69 -51.42 -42.24
C THR A 881 25.90 -50.95 -40.98
N LYS A 882 24.57 -51.17 -40.99
CA LYS A 882 23.59 -51.16 -39.88
C LYS A 882 24.16 -51.69 -38.54
N VAL A 883 23.72 -51.22 -37.36
CA VAL A 883 22.34 -51.16 -36.81
C VAL A 883 22.15 -49.93 -35.92
#